data_AF-A0A9E1NIL3-F1
#
_entry.id   AF-A0A9E1NIL3-F1
#
_cell.length_a   1.000
_cell.length_b   1.000
_cell.length_c   1.000
_cell.angle_alpha   90.00
_cell.angle_beta   90.00
_cell.angle_gamma   90.00
#
_symmetry.space_group_name_H-M   'P 1'
#
loop_
_entity.id
_entity.type
_entity.pdbx_description
1 polymer ?
#
loop_
_entity_poly.entity_id
_entity_poly.type
_entity_poly.pdbx_seq_one_letter_code
_entity_poly.pdbx_strand_id
1 'polypeptide(L)'
;MESKDRSINIEFKHSGKKADVSLAALTMTTIEFLELYGTKTLAGKQFCNITKDGSGVQKFSNLLEKTGYSNNPEGFFIKIFSSIVNGEMEKIRVNQVEIPHLMLVALLEQALPGHGYISIKDTRQLEQATHIAVPEKDRANLQQVIETYPVRLSRHTIRQMMVSKDVAYQYLPFVEELDTGGHTNTWIGQFHDGLLEQMYQNRVIFLLNMTCPVYCRFCFRKHKDSRNEQNPTVAGVQKAVQHVQDSPSVKEIVITGGDPFMNRANIAAAIDGLMKVDHVQTLRLATRSIAYYPDLFLENESAYLKYLKQKSFELQQHGKRMEVATHFIHPDEVSPESLEIISDLVNNGIAVYIQTPFLNACNDTGPELVRLFSLLRGAGAELHYIYIPCSPIHGNSIYWSSLSHGIKIANHLRAHLSDRIIPSICTATPIGKIDWYTSGWAVEKVADNDNFIWIRTPYTPEYFKAFAPLAGKLDNIRVNDEGTIDIQYMAQIGDESFLHGPRPKRGVKEKISASTDDIETLKFIMVNERQTGPSIVDTGLKDLLRLHETRVEMDVHASEEQLDYIRSDDRITDIIISSSTDAIDSLYYIKSLIKTLKEIPHVTAVRLVSMKFNTAPEAYTRAVVNTLGDLNSLCVVNPLRLEIETWFTLSHEITPAHAKLARRLNNKGISVYCNTALLGGVNDGDAQIHSLAYTVRKAGLEFHHLYVAGLPIQEKWNTDHPVDSYDVVDIATKVRREGSGREIPRYMISTCLGEVDYGLTSSFVHDNGHLKIKLGCYDVPYYKGLDENFVLPQGVTTDPDGSPVVPIKGLLKTNPFPVS
;
A
#
# COMPACT_ATOMS: atom_id res chain seq x y z
N MET A 1 -48.82 -28.38 -8.94
CA MET A 1 -48.97 -26.91 -9.01
C MET A 1 -47.60 -26.32 -8.83
N GLU A 2 -46.98 -25.86 -9.92
CA GLU A 2 -45.74 -25.09 -9.87
C GLU A 2 -45.98 -23.84 -9.03
N SER A 3 -45.33 -23.76 -7.86
CA SER A 3 -45.28 -22.53 -7.08
C SER A 3 -44.58 -21.50 -7.95
N LYS A 4 -45.34 -20.53 -8.51
CA LYS A 4 -44.74 -19.37 -9.18
C LYS A 4 -43.74 -18.74 -8.23
N ASP A 5 -42.46 -18.75 -8.62
CA ASP A 5 -41.42 -18.02 -7.92
C ASP A 5 -41.87 -16.56 -7.81
N ARG A 6 -41.88 -16.04 -6.59
CA ARG A 6 -42.36 -14.67 -6.35
C ARG A 6 -41.24 -13.72 -6.72
N SER A 7 -41.55 -12.72 -7.54
CA SER A 7 -40.58 -11.69 -7.92
C SER A 7 -40.82 -10.39 -7.13
N ILE A 8 -39.75 -9.70 -6.80
CA ILE A 8 -39.76 -8.34 -6.25
C ILE A 8 -39.57 -7.36 -7.40
N ASN A 9 -40.53 -6.46 -7.58
CA ASN A 9 -40.41 -5.38 -8.54
C ASN A 9 -39.64 -4.21 -7.93
N ILE A 10 -38.48 -3.89 -8.50
CA ILE A 10 -37.65 -2.75 -8.10
C ILE A 10 -37.77 -1.70 -9.19
N GLU A 11 -38.38 -0.57 -8.86
CA GLU A 11 -38.49 0.58 -9.76
C GLU A 11 -37.45 1.64 -9.41
N PHE A 12 -36.41 1.75 -10.24
CA PHE A 12 -35.36 2.74 -10.04
C PHE A 12 -35.81 4.10 -10.56
N LYS A 13 -36.44 4.88 -9.66
CA LYS A 13 -37.12 6.16 -9.92
C LYS A 13 -36.41 7.08 -10.91
N HIS A 14 -35.11 7.32 -10.75
CA HIS A 14 -34.35 8.27 -11.58
C HIS A 14 -33.98 7.74 -12.97
N SER A 15 -33.91 6.42 -13.14
CA SER A 15 -33.59 5.81 -14.44
C SER A 15 -34.81 5.39 -15.26
N GLY A 16 -35.97 5.25 -14.62
CA GLY A 16 -37.16 4.62 -15.20
C GLY A 16 -37.04 3.11 -15.45
N LYS A 17 -35.93 2.47 -15.05
CA LYS A 17 -35.76 1.02 -15.17
C LYS A 17 -36.57 0.28 -14.10
N LYS A 18 -37.19 -0.81 -14.52
CA LYS A 18 -37.82 -1.79 -13.63
C LYS A 18 -37.02 -3.07 -13.69
N ALA A 19 -36.57 -3.55 -12.55
CA ALA A 19 -35.99 -4.88 -12.41
C ALA A 19 -37.01 -5.78 -11.74
N ASP A 20 -37.23 -6.96 -12.33
CA ASP A 20 -38.04 -8.01 -11.71
C ASP A 20 -37.09 -9.10 -11.23
N VAL A 21 -36.93 -9.20 -9.91
CA VAL A 21 -35.88 -10.02 -9.30
C VAL A 21 -36.51 -11.16 -8.50
N SER A 22 -36.09 -12.39 -8.77
CA SER A 22 -36.56 -13.58 -8.05
C SER A 22 -36.26 -13.48 -6.54
N LEU A 23 -37.27 -13.69 -5.71
CA LEU A 23 -37.10 -13.79 -4.25
C LEU A 23 -36.21 -14.99 -3.88
N ALA A 24 -36.31 -16.10 -4.61
CA ALA A 24 -35.47 -17.26 -4.42
C ALA A 24 -33.99 -16.95 -4.71
N ALA A 25 -33.70 -16.21 -5.79
CA ALA A 25 -32.35 -15.80 -6.14
C ALA A 25 -31.72 -14.87 -5.09
N LEU A 26 -32.47 -13.87 -4.61
CA LEU A 26 -32.02 -12.98 -3.53
C LEU A 26 -31.77 -13.73 -2.22
N THR A 27 -32.66 -14.66 -1.88
CA THR A 27 -32.53 -15.52 -0.69
C THR A 27 -31.27 -16.38 -0.80
N MET A 28 -31.05 -17.04 -1.94
CA MET A 28 -29.88 -17.87 -2.17
C MET A 28 -28.58 -17.05 -2.12
N THR A 29 -28.54 -15.92 -2.82
CA THR A 29 -27.38 -14.99 -2.82
C THR A 29 -27.04 -14.55 -1.39
N THR A 30 -28.04 -14.25 -0.57
CA THR A 30 -27.83 -13.85 0.83
C THR A 30 -27.27 -15.00 1.66
N ILE A 31 -27.83 -16.21 1.50
CA ILE A 31 -27.37 -17.41 2.20
C ILE A 31 -25.92 -17.72 1.83
N GLU A 32 -25.59 -17.72 0.53
CA GLU A 32 -24.24 -17.95 0.02
C GLU A 32 -23.26 -16.90 0.52
N PHE A 33 -23.65 -15.62 0.49
CA PHE A 33 -22.83 -14.55 1.06
C PHE A 33 -22.55 -14.78 2.56
N LEU A 34 -23.57 -15.12 3.35
CA LEU A 34 -23.42 -15.34 4.79
C LEU A 34 -22.60 -16.60 5.12
N GLU A 35 -22.68 -17.63 4.27
CA GLU A 35 -21.88 -18.85 4.37
C GLU A 35 -20.41 -18.56 4.09
N LEU A 36 -20.11 -17.91 2.96
CA LEU A 36 -18.74 -17.74 2.46
C LEU A 36 -18.04 -16.48 3.00
N TYR A 37 -18.73 -15.36 3.00
CA TYR A 37 -18.16 -14.02 3.27
C TYR A 37 -18.68 -13.37 4.55
N GLY A 38 -19.59 -14.02 5.27
CA GLY A 38 -20.15 -13.57 6.56
C GLY A 38 -19.18 -13.67 7.73
N THR A 39 -17.94 -13.21 7.57
CA THR A 39 -16.86 -13.21 8.57
C THR A 39 -16.63 -11.82 9.16
N LYS A 40 -16.00 -11.74 10.34
CA LYS A 40 -15.74 -10.47 11.03
C LYS A 40 -14.92 -9.50 10.17
N THR A 41 -14.00 -10.02 9.36
CA THR A 41 -13.12 -9.25 8.48
C THR A 41 -13.89 -8.59 7.32
N LEU A 42 -14.80 -9.32 6.67
CA LEU A 42 -15.51 -8.85 5.46
C LEU A 42 -16.85 -8.20 5.79
N ALA A 43 -17.60 -8.75 6.73
CA ALA A 43 -18.94 -8.29 7.11
C ALA A 43 -18.97 -7.42 8.38
N GLY A 44 -17.88 -7.40 9.15
CA GLY A 44 -17.77 -6.60 10.38
C GLY A 44 -18.24 -7.34 11.64
N LYS A 45 -17.54 -7.08 12.75
CA LYS A 45 -17.78 -7.73 14.06
C LYS A 45 -19.22 -7.59 14.56
N GLN A 46 -19.79 -6.39 14.48
CA GLN A 46 -21.16 -6.13 14.96
C GLN A 46 -22.21 -6.93 14.18
N PHE A 47 -22.05 -7.03 12.85
CA PHE A 47 -22.95 -7.81 12.00
C PHE A 47 -22.84 -9.30 12.29
N CYS A 48 -21.62 -9.84 12.41
CA CYS A 48 -21.40 -11.25 12.75
C CYS A 48 -21.96 -11.62 14.13
N ASN A 49 -21.89 -10.72 15.12
CA ASN A 49 -22.50 -10.95 16.43
C ASN A 49 -24.03 -11.08 16.36
N ILE A 50 -24.66 -10.42 15.38
CA ILE A 50 -26.11 -10.50 15.13
C ILE A 50 -26.44 -11.82 14.43
N THR A 51 -25.72 -12.17 13.36
CA THR A 51 -26.00 -13.37 12.57
C THR A 51 -25.60 -14.65 13.30
N LYS A 52 -24.67 -14.55 14.26
CA LYS A 52 -24.05 -15.66 14.99
C LYS A 52 -23.32 -16.65 14.06
N ASP A 53 -22.61 -17.60 14.64
CA ASP A 53 -22.01 -18.71 13.90
C ASP A 53 -23.08 -19.76 13.54
N GLY A 54 -22.88 -20.45 12.42
CA GLY A 54 -23.82 -21.42 11.86
C GLY A 54 -23.82 -21.43 10.34
N SER A 55 -24.69 -22.24 9.73
CA SER A 55 -24.88 -22.23 8.27
C SER A 55 -25.46 -20.90 7.79
N GLY A 56 -25.29 -20.57 6.51
CA GLY A 56 -25.85 -19.38 5.87
C GLY A 56 -27.36 -19.29 6.05
N VAL A 57 -28.06 -20.42 6.06
CA VAL A 57 -29.50 -20.49 6.36
C VAL A 57 -29.80 -20.05 7.79
N GLN A 58 -29.04 -20.55 8.77
CA GLN A 58 -29.20 -20.17 10.17
C GLN A 58 -28.86 -18.69 10.39
N LYS A 59 -27.75 -18.22 9.80
CA LYS A 59 -27.33 -16.82 9.81
C LYS A 59 -28.38 -15.91 9.21
N PHE A 60 -28.99 -16.30 8.09
CA PHE A 60 -30.04 -15.52 7.46
C PHE A 60 -31.31 -15.48 8.30
N SER A 61 -31.70 -16.60 8.90
CA SER A 61 -32.83 -16.66 9.84
C SER A 61 -32.63 -15.71 11.03
N ASN A 62 -31.44 -15.74 11.63
CA ASN A 62 -31.07 -14.84 12.74
C ASN A 62 -31.09 -13.37 12.30
N LEU A 63 -30.63 -13.07 11.08
CA LEU A 63 -30.67 -11.72 10.50
C LEU A 63 -32.11 -11.24 10.32
N LEU A 64 -33.00 -12.08 9.77
CA LEU A 64 -34.43 -11.77 9.61
C LEU A 64 -35.10 -11.52 10.96
N GLU A 65 -34.82 -12.34 11.97
CA GLU A 65 -35.34 -12.14 13.32
C GLU A 65 -34.88 -10.80 13.89
N LYS A 66 -33.57 -10.52 13.85
CA LYS A 66 -33.02 -9.29 14.43
C LYS A 66 -33.48 -8.03 13.71
N THR A 67 -33.79 -8.15 12.42
CA THR A 67 -34.33 -7.07 11.60
C THR A 67 -35.84 -6.97 11.65
N GLY A 68 -36.56 -7.83 12.39
CA GLY A 68 -38.03 -7.76 12.53
C GLY A 68 -38.80 -8.31 11.32
N TYR A 69 -38.15 -9.12 10.49
CA TYR A 69 -38.70 -9.75 9.29
C TYR A 69 -38.74 -11.29 9.40
N SER A 70 -38.95 -11.83 10.61
CA SER A 70 -39.08 -13.27 10.83
C SER A 70 -40.10 -13.89 9.88
N ASN A 71 -39.69 -14.92 9.13
CA ASN A 71 -40.49 -15.57 8.09
C ASN A 71 -41.00 -14.64 6.96
N ASN A 72 -40.41 -13.45 6.79
CA ASN A 72 -40.77 -12.48 5.74
C ASN A 72 -39.52 -11.95 4.98
N PRO A 73 -38.80 -12.82 4.25
CA PRO A 73 -37.65 -12.39 3.43
C PRO A 73 -38.03 -11.38 2.34
N GLU A 74 -39.25 -11.46 1.81
CA GLU A 74 -39.76 -10.51 0.81
C GLU A 74 -39.79 -9.08 1.36
N GLY A 75 -40.36 -8.87 2.54
CA GLY A 75 -40.38 -7.56 3.20
C GLY A 75 -38.97 -7.04 3.54
N PHE A 76 -38.05 -7.93 3.90
CA PHE A 76 -36.65 -7.59 4.18
C PHE A 76 -35.96 -7.01 2.93
N PHE A 77 -36.05 -7.72 1.80
CA PHE A 77 -35.44 -7.25 0.55
C PHE A 77 -36.11 -5.99 0.00
N ILE A 78 -37.45 -5.88 0.10
CA ILE A 78 -38.16 -4.64 -0.27
C ILE A 78 -37.62 -3.46 0.52
N LYS A 79 -37.37 -3.61 1.84
CA LYS A 79 -36.81 -2.54 2.67
C LYS A 79 -35.39 -2.15 2.25
N ILE A 80 -34.53 -3.12 1.92
CA ILE A 80 -33.17 -2.86 1.41
C ILE A 80 -33.24 -2.07 0.10
N PHE A 81 -33.93 -2.61 -0.91
CA PHE A 81 -33.98 -1.98 -2.24
C PHE A 81 -34.70 -0.63 -2.22
N SER A 82 -35.71 -0.44 -1.36
CA SER A 82 -36.33 0.87 -1.17
C SER A 82 -35.33 1.91 -0.66
N SER A 83 -34.43 1.51 0.24
CA SER A 83 -33.40 2.41 0.79
C SER A 83 -32.38 2.78 -0.29
N ILE A 84 -31.91 1.79 -1.07
CA ILE A 84 -31.00 2.01 -2.21
C ILE A 84 -31.63 2.94 -3.26
N VAL A 85 -32.88 2.67 -3.66
CA VAL A 85 -33.59 3.44 -4.69
C VAL A 85 -33.88 4.88 -4.25
N ASN A 86 -34.06 5.11 -2.94
CA ASN A 86 -34.24 6.45 -2.38
C ASN A 86 -32.92 7.24 -2.25
N GLY A 87 -31.78 6.65 -2.65
CA GLY A 87 -30.48 7.31 -2.64
C GLY A 87 -29.77 7.28 -1.29
N GLU A 88 -30.15 6.38 -0.38
CA GLU A 88 -29.41 6.14 0.87
C GLU A 88 -28.08 5.45 0.54
N MET A 89 -27.04 6.23 0.23
CA MET A 89 -25.70 5.75 -0.16
C MET A 89 -24.74 5.55 1.02
N GLU A 90 -25.21 5.76 2.26
CA GLU A 90 -24.42 5.61 3.48
C GLU A 90 -25.12 4.70 4.48
N LYS A 91 -24.43 3.63 4.90
CA LYS A 91 -24.82 2.75 6.02
C LYS A 91 -26.28 2.29 5.94
N ILE A 92 -26.62 1.59 4.85
CA ILE A 92 -27.97 1.07 4.64
C ILE A 92 -28.37 0.17 5.81
N ARG A 93 -29.48 0.53 6.46
CA ARG A 93 -29.98 -0.15 7.65
C ARG A 93 -31.35 -0.75 7.41
N VAL A 94 -31.50 -1.98 7.88
CA VAL A 94 -32.82 -2.58 8.07
C VAL A 94 -33.11 -2.53 9.57
N ASN A 95 -34.00 -1.61 9.94
CA ASN A 95 -34.23 -1.22 11.33
C ASN A 95 -32.93 -0.75 12.01
N GLN A 96 -32.40 -1.49 12.99
CA GLN A 96 -31.18 -1.13 13.73
C GLN A 96 -29.93 -1.89 13.24
N VAL A 97 -30.05 -2.71 12.19
CA VAL A 97 -28.96 -3.53 11.67
C VAL A 97 -28.40 -2.89 10.41
N GLU A 98 -27.12 -2.53 10.46
CA GLU A 98 -26.37 -2.08 9.28
C GLU A 98 -26.03 -3.28 8.41
N ILE A 99 -26.35 -3.20 7.11
CA ILE A 99 -26.11 -4.26 6.15
C ILE A 99 -24.71 -4.08 5.55
N PRO A 100 -23.86 -5.12 5.54
CA PRO A 100 -22.50 -5.02 5.00
C PRO A 100 -22.49 -4.59 3.53
N HIS A 101 -21.57 -3.69 3.19
CA HIS A 101 -21.40 -3.17 1.82
C HIS A 101 -21.31 -4.29 0.78
N LEU A 102 -20.46 -5.30 1.02
CA LEU A 102 -20.28 -6.43 0.11
C LEU A 102 -21.59 -7.22 -0.13
N MET A 103 -22.43 -7.36 0.90
CA MET A 103 -23.71 -8.04 0.77
C MET A 103 -24.67 -7.23 -0.11
N LEU A 104 -24.67 -5.90 0.04
CA LEU A 104 -25.49 -5.01 -0.79
C LEU A 104 -25.08 -5.08 -2.26
N VAL A 105 -23.77 -5.12 -2.55
CA VAL A 105 -23.26 -5.27 -3.91
C VAL A 105 -23.68 -6.62 -4.52
N ALA A 106 -23.59 -7.72 -3.75
CA ALA A 106 -24.04 -9.04 -4.20
C ALA A 106 -25.55 -9.07 -4.51
N LEU A 107 -26.37 -8.41 -3.69
CA LEU A 107 -27.81 -8.28 -3.97
C LEU A 107 -28.09 -7.41 -5.21
N LEU A 108 -27.32 -6.34 -5.41
CA LEU A 108 -27.43 -5.48 -6.58
C LEU A 108 -27.03 -6.19 -7.88
N GLU A 109 -26.19 -7.20 -7.82
CA GLU A 109 -25.88 -8.03 -8.99
C GLU A 109 -27.11 -8.78 -9.51
N GLN A 110 -27.99 -9.23 -8.62
CA GLN A 110 -29.27 -9.84 -9.00
C GLN A 110 -30.23 -8.81 -9.61
N ALA A 111 -30.23 -7.57 -9.13
CA ALA A 111 -31.10 -6.50 -9.61
C ALA A 111 -30.59 -5.81 -10.89
N LEU A 112 -29.27 -5.74 -11.08
CA LEU A 112 -28.60 -5.09 -12.19
C LEU A 112 -27.54 -6.04 -12.79
N PRO A 113 -27.95 -7.18 -13.39
CA PRO A 113 -27.03 -8.21 -13.84
C PRO A 113 -26.18 -7.77 -15.05
N GLY A 114 -25.14 -8.56 -15.31
CA GLY A 114 -24.25 -8.41 -16.47
C GLY A 114 -22.95 -7.66 -16.18
N HIS A 115 -22.01 -7.77 -17.11
CA HIS A 115 -20.65 -7.24 -17.00
C HIS A 115 -20.39 -6.18 -18.07
N GLY A 116 -19.17 -5.65 -18.10
CA GLY A 116 -18.73 -4.64 -19.07
C GLY A 116 -18.87 -3.20 -18.58
N TYR A 117 -18.68 -2.25 -19.49
CA TYR A 117 -18.65 -0.81 -19.19
C TYR A 117 -19.40 0.03 -20.24
N ILE A 118 -19.82 1.22 -19.83
CA ILE A 118 -20.57 2.18 -20.65
C ILE A 118 -19.88 3.54 -20.64
N SER A 119 -19.81 4.19 -21.81
CA SER A 119 -19.39 5.59 -21.90
C SER A 119 -20.62 6.50 -21.82
N ILE A 120 -20.63 7.42 -20.86
CA ILE A 120 -21.71 8.36 -20.63
C ILE A 120 -21.50 9.59 -21.52
N LYS A 121 -22.54 9.98 -22.26
CA LYS A 121 -22.54 11.07 -23.25
C LYS A 121 -23.25 12.31 -22.76
N ASP A 122 -24.25 12.14 -21.91
CA ASP A 122 -25.03 13.23 -21.36
C ASP A 122 -25.52 12.93 -19.94
N THR A 123 -26.03 13.97 -19.28
CA THR A 123 -26.54 13.88 -17.90
C THR A 123 -27.75 12.95 -17.77
N ARG A 124 -28.55 12.77 -18.82
CA ARG A 124 -29.68 11.83 -18.81
C ARG A 124 -29.18 10.39 -18.80
N GLN A 125 -28.17 10.08 -19.61
CA GLN A 125 -27.53 8.77 -19.62
C GLN A 125 -26.82 8.48 -18.29
N LEU A 126 -26.24 9.51 -17.65
CA LEU A 126 -25.67 9.39 -16.31
C LEU A 126 -26.73 8.90 -15.31
N GLU A 127 -27.85 9.62 -15.19
CA GLU A 127 -28.96 9.23 -14.29
C GLU A 127 -29.52 7.85 -14.62
N GLN A 128 -29.67 7.53 -15.91
CA GLN A 128 -30.16 6.23 -16.35
C GLN A 128 -29.21 5.08 -16.01
N ALA A 129 -27.90 5.33 -15.99
CA ALA A 129 -26.88 4.34 -15.71
C ALA A 129 -26.67 4.14 -14.21
N THR A 130 -26.60 5.24 -13.44
CA THR A 130 -26.20 5.22 -12.02
C THR A 130 -27.38 5.23 -11.06
N HIS A 131 -28.58 5.59 -11.52
CA HIS A 131 -29.76 5.82 -10.68
C HIS A 131 -29.64 6.99 -9.71
N ILE A 132 -28.57 7.78 -9.80
CA ILE A 132 -28.32 8.94 -8.96
C ILE A 132 -28.91 10.16 -9.66
N ALA A 133 -29.72 10.93 -8.93
CA ALA A 133 -30.38 12.11 -9.46
C ALA A 133 -29.37 13.20 -9.84
N VAL A 134 -29.56 13.83 -10.99
CA VAL A 134 -28.83 15.03 -11.38
C VAL A 134 -29.74 16.24 -11.13
N PRO A 135 -29.38 17.16 -10.20
CA PRO A 135 -30.18 18.35 -9.94
C PRO A 135 -30.35 19.20 -11.19
N GLU A 136 -31.56 19.69 -11.45
CA GLU A 136 -31.86 20.46 -12.67
C GLU A 136 -30.94 21.68 -12.83
N LYS A 137 -30.65 22.36 -11.71
CA LYS A 137 -29.72 23.51 -11.66
C LYS A 137 -28.29 23.17 -12.10
N ASP A 138 -27.87 21.92 -11.96
CA ASP A 138 -26.50 21.47 -12.19
C ASP A 138 -26.36 20.77 -13.56
N ARG A 139 -27.46 20.44 -14.25
CA ARG A 139 -27.45 19.68 -15.51
C ARG A 139 -26.57 20.29 -16.59
N ALA A 140 -26.69 21.60 -16.82
CA ALA A 140 -25.90 22.27 -17.86
C ALA A 140 -24.41 22.24 -17.55
N ASN A 141 -24.02 22.52 -16.31
CA ASN A 141 -22.63 22.48 -15.88
C ASN A 141 -22.07 21.05 -15.91
N LEU A 142 -22.82 20.06 -15.43
CA LEU A 142 -22.42 18.65 -15.50
C LEU A 142 -22.32 18.14 -16.93
N GLN A 143 -23.16 18.63 -17.84
CA GLN A 143 -23.02 18.34 -19.27
C GLN A 143 -21.67 18.84 -19.81
N GLN A 144 -21.31 20.09 -19.49
CA GLN A 144 -20.00 20.66 -19.84
C GLN A 144 -18.84 19.86 -19.22
N VAL A 145 -18.99 19.40 -17.97
CA VAL A 145 -18.02 18.52 -17.30
C VAL A 145 -17.86 17.20 -18.05
N ILE A 146 -18.95 16.53 -18.43
CA ILE A 146 -18.91 15.26 -19.19
C ILE A 146 -18.21 15.45 -20.56
N GLU A 147 -18.43 16.59 -21.21
CA GLU A 147 -17.81 16.93 -22.48
C GLU A 147 -16.31 17.22 -22.37
N THR A 148 -15.89 17.83 -21.26
CA THR A 148 -14.48 18.18 -20.96
C THR A 148 -13.70 16.97 -20.42
N TYR A 149 -14.34 16.21 -19.52
CA TYR A 149 -13.79 15.08 -18.78
C TYR A 149 -14.72 13.87 -18.94
N PRO A 150 -14.47 13.01 -19.94
CA PRO A 150 -15.38 11.91 -20.27
C PRO A 150 -15.68 11.02 -19.07
N VAL A 151 -16.91 10.52 -18.99
CA VAL A 151 -17.32 9.58 -17.94
C VAL A 151 -17.49 8.19 -18.56
N ARG A 152 -16.89 7.19 -17.93
CA ARG A 152 -17.03 5.79 -18.31
C ARG A 152 -17.05 4.95 -17.05
N LEU A 153 -18.04 4.07 -16.95
CA LEU A 153 -18.35 3.31 -15.74
C LEU A 153 -18.53 1.83 -16.08
N SER A 154 -18.01 0.93 -15.25
CA SER A 154 -18.29 -0.50 -15.35
C SER A 154 -19.60 -0.83 -14.63
N ARG A 155 -20.19 -1.99 -14.93
CA ARG A 155 -21.33 -2.53 -14.16
C ARG A 155 -20.97 -2.74 -12.69
N HIS A 156 -19.77 -3.24 -12.43
CA HIS A 156 -19.24 -3.44 -11.07
C HIS A 156 -19.23 -2.14 -10.27
N THR A 157 -18.62 -1.08 -10.82
CA THR A 157 -18.53 0.23 -10.15
C THR A 157 -19.90 0.86 -9.99
N ILE A 158 -20.80 0.76 -10.98
CA ILE A 158 -22.18 1.28 -10.84
C ILE A 158 -22.87 0.67 -9.61
N ARG A 159 -22.76 -0.65 -9.40
CA ARG A 159 -23.36 -1.30 -8.22
C ARG A 159 -22.75 -0.77 -6.92
N GLN A 160 -21.43 -0.67 -6.85
CA GLN A 160 -20.74 -0.15 -5.66
C GLN A 160 -21.14 1.30 -5.36
N MET A 161 -21.22 2.17 -6.37
CA MET A 161 -21.59 3.57 -6.23
C MET A 161 -23.02 3.77 -5.69
N MET A 162 -23.93 2.85 -5.97
CA MET A 162 -25.31 2.94 -5.48
C MET A 162 -25.42 2.72 -3.96
N VAL A 163 -24.38 2.17 -3.33
CA VAL A 163 -24.37 1.79 -1.90
C VAL A 163 -23.12 2.27 -1.17
N SER A 164 -22.32 3.12 -1.81
CA SER A 164 -21.16 3.78 -1.21
C SER A 164 -20.94 5.14 -1.86
N LYS A 165 -21.16 6.20 -1.06
CA LYS A 165 -20.85 7.57 -1.46
C LYS A 165 -19.37 7.75 -1.80
N ASP A 166 -18.47 7.05 -1.13
CA ASP A 166 -17.02 7.19 -1.30
C ASP A 166 -16.54 6.54 -2.60
N VAL A 167 -17.20 5.46 -3.04
CA VAL A 167 -17.01 4.94 -4.41
C VAL A 167 -17.62 5.91 -5.42
N ALA A 168 -18.85 6.37 -5.21
CA ALA A 168 -19.49 7.35 -6.09
C ALA A 168 -18.63 8.62 -6.27
N TYR A 169 -18.00 9.07 -5.20
CA TYR A 169 -17.17 10.27 -5.15
C TYR A 169 -15.96 10.20 -6.10
N GLN A 170 -15.50 9.00 -6.42
CA GLN A 170 -14.33 8.78 -7.28
C GLN A 170 -14.65 8.74 -8.79
N TYR A 171 -15.93 8.56 -9.15
CA TYR A 171 -16.35 8.25 -10.52
C TYR A 171 -17.49 9.14 -11.05
N LEU A 172 -18.31 9.76 -10.18
CA LEU A 172 -19.34 10.72 -10.62
C LEU A 172 -18.73 12.07 -10.98
N PRO A 173 -19.23 12.74 -12.04
CA PRO A 173 -18.83 14.11 -12.34
C PRO A 173 -19.38 15.11 -11.31
N PHE A 174 -18.59 16.15 -11.01
CA PHE A 174 -18.99 17.27 -10.16
C PHE A 174 -18.97 18.60 -10.92
N VAL A 175 -19.80 19.57 -10.53
CA VAL A 175 -19.80 20.91 -11.15
C VAL A 175 -18.49 21.65 -10.86
N GLU A 176 -17.90 21.37 -9.71
CA GLU A 176 -16.62 21.87 -9.22
C GLU A 176 -15.46 21.48 -10.15
N GLU A 177 -15.64 20.47 -11.02
CA GLU A 177 -14.60 20.13 -11.99
C GLU A 177 -14.41 21.18 -13.09
N LEU A 178 -15.32 22.15 -13.22
CA LEU A 178 -15.13 23.31 -14.09
C LEU A 178 -14.10 24.31 -13.53
N ASP A 179 -13.68 24.15 -12.27
CA ASP A 179 -12.55 24.87 -11.70
C ASP A 179 -11.25 24.55 -12.48
N THR A 180 -10.51 25.60 -12.82
CA THR A 180 -9.26 25.50 -13.59
C THR A 180 -8.02 25.60 -12.71
N GLY A 181 -8.18 25.60 -11.37
CA GLY A 181 -7.06 25.53 -10.44
C GLY A 181 -6.19 24.27 -10.65
N GLY A 182 -4.89 24.42 -10.45
CA GLY A 182 -3.91 23.35 -10.56
C GLY A 182 -3.22 23.25 -11.91
N HIS A 183 -2.59 22.12 -12.17
CA HIS A 183 -1.84 21.89 -13.40
C HIS A 183 -2.73 21.25 -14.48
N THR A 184 -2.54 21.63 -15.75
CA THR A 184 -3.20 20.95 -16.87
C THR A 184 -2.64 19.53 -17.05
N ASN A 185 -1.31 19.40 -16.98
CA ASN A 185 -0.59 18.14 -17.07
C ASN A 185 0.43 18.07 -15.93
N THR A 186 0.60 16.89 -15.33
CA THR A 186 1.60 16.65 -14.27
C THR A 186 2.84 15.92 -14.76
N TRP A 187 2.86 15.48 -16.02
CA TRP A 187 4.01 14.85 -16.64
C TRP A 187 4.96 15.89 -17.24
N ILE A 188 6.24 15.77 -16.92
CA ILE A 188 7.34 16.57 -17.49
C ILE A 188 8.44 15.67 -18.07
N GLY A 189 8.33 14.34 -17.91
CA GLY A 189 9.32 13.39 -18.39
C GLY A 189 9.62 13.54 -19.88
N GLN A 190 10.82 13.12 -20.29
CA GLN A 190 11.17 13.13 -21.70
C GLN A 190 10.40 12.01 -22.42
N PHE A 191 9.60 12.40 -23.41
CA PHE A 191 8.87 11.46 -24.26
C PHE A 191 9.73 11.03 -25.45
N HIS A 192 9.78 9.72 -25.69
CA HIS A 192 10.38 9.12 -26.89
C HIS A 192 9.28 8.48 -27.73
N ASP A 193 9.09 9.02 -28.94
CA ASP A 193 8.03 8.65 -29.88
C ASP A 193 6.61 8.65 -29.27
N GLY A 194 6.40 9.40 -28.19
CA GLY A 194 5.13 9.46 -27.45
C GLY A 194 4.77 8.21 -26.64
N LEU A 195 5.59 7.16 -26.66
CA LEU A 195 5.28 5.87 -26.02
C LEU A 195 6.07 5.61 -24.74
N LEU A 196 7.30 6.14 -24.66
CA LEU A 196 8.13 6.01 -23.48
C LEU A 196 8.29 7.38 -22.83
N GLU A 197 7.89 7.49 -21.58
CA GLU A 197 8.16 8.64 -20.74
C GLU A 197 9.29 8.28 -19.77
N GLN A 198 10.40 9.02 -19.86
CA GLN A 198 11.54 8.84 -18.98
C GLN A 198 11.65 10.02 -18.00
N MET A 199 11.25 9.76 -16.75
CA MET A 199 11.42 10.68 -15.61
C MET A 199 12.64 10.33 -14.75
N TYR A 200 13.21 9.14 -14.92
CA TYR A 200 14.30 8.62 -14.10
C TYR A 200 15.33 7.92 -14.97
N GLN A 201 16.59 7.92 -14.53
CA GLN A 201 17.67 7.31 -15.30
C GLN A 201 17.49 5.80 -15.52
N ASN A 202 16.96 5.12 -14.51
CA ASN A 202 16.92 3.65 -14.44
C ASN A 202 15.57 3.03 -14.82
N ARG A 203 14.57 3.82 -15.19
CA ARG A 203 13.23 3.30 -15.49
C ARG A 203 12.44 4.20 -16.42
N VAL A 204 11.57 3.59 -17.21
CA VAL A 204 10.67 4.27 -18.13
C VAL A 204 9.22 3.84 -17.91
N ILE A 205 8.29 4.75 -18.17
CA ILE A 205 6.87 4.48 -18.25
C ILE A 205 6.55 4.18 -19.71
N PHE A 206 5.92 3.04 -19.99
CA PHE A 206 5.62 2.56 -21.33
C PHE A 206 4.10 2.54 -21.57
N LEU A 207 3.62 3.43 -22.42
CA LEU A 207 2.21 3.64 -22.71
C LEU A 207 1.76 2.71 -23.84
N LEU A 208 0.85 1.78 -23.53
CA LEU A 208 0.35 0.79 -24.50
C LEU A 208 -1.08 1.04 -24.97
N ASN A 209 -1.82 1.92 -24.29
CA ASN A 209 -3.21 2.24 -24.58
C ASN A 209 -3.59 3.61 -23.98
N MET A 210 -4.49 4.38 -24.60
CA MET A 210 -4.88 5.72 -24.12
C MET A 210 -6.21 5.75 -23.37
N THR A 211 -6.91 4.62 -23.25
CA THR A 211 -8.24 4.56 -22.64
C THR A 211 -8.29 3.61 -21.43
N CYS A 212 -9.26 3.82 -20.55
CA CYS A 212 -9.56 2.92 -19.43
C CYS A 212 -10.98 2.38 -19.61
N PRO A 213 -11.32 1.20 -19.07
CA PRO A 213 -12.72 0.76 -19.00
C PRO A 213 -13.52 1.59 -17.99
N VAL A 214 -12.88 2.20 -16.98
CA VAL A 214 -13.51 3.13 -16.02
C VAL A 214 -12.64 4.38 -15.86
N TYR A 215 -13.27 5.55 -15.81
CA TYR A 215 -12.57 6.84 -15.70
C TYR A 215 -12.69 7.45 -14.30
N CYS A 216 -11.57 7.46 -13.58
CA CYS A 216 -11.43 8.12 -12.29
C CYS A 216 -11.46 9.64 -12.48
N ARG A 217 -12.15 10.37 -11.59
CA ARG A 217 -12.29 11.83 -11.70
C ARG A 217 -11.02 12.60 -11.28
N PHE A 218 -10.15 11.98 -10.49
CA PHE A 218 -8.85 12.50 -10.06
C PHE A 218 -7.68 12.09 -10.98
N CYS A 219 -7.94 11.51 -12.15
CA CYS A 219 -6.91 10.97 -13.05
C CYS A 219 -6.03 12.09 -13.66
N PHE A 220 -4.71 11.90 -13.69
CA PHE A 220 -3.78 12.82 -14.37
C PHE A 220 -4.10 13.02 -15.87
N ARG A 221 -4.68 12.02 -16.52
CA ARG A 221 -5.10 12.05 -17.94
C ARG A 221 -6.62 12.20 -18.08
N LYS A 222 -7.26 12.98 -17.20
CA LYS A 222 -8.73 13.14 -17.21
C LYS A 222 -9.25 13.93 -18.42
N HIS A 223 -8.43 14.84 -18.97
CA HIS A 223 -8.79 15.65 -20.13
C HIS A 223 -9.15 14.77 -21.34
N LYS A 224 -10.21 15.15 -22.05
CA LYS A 224 -10.69 14.44 -23.25
C LYS A 224 -9.61 14.28 -24.32
N ASP A 225 -8.79 15.30 -24.52
CA ASP A 225 -7.75 15.29 -25.56
C ASP A 225 -6.74 14.17 -25.32
N SER A 226 -6.26 13.98 -24.08
CA SER A 226 -5.37 12.88 -23.72
C SER A 226 -5.98 11.50 -23.97
N ARG A 227 -7.30 11.37 -23.86
CA ARG A 227 -8.02 10.09 -24.05
C ARG A 227 -8.37 9.81 -25.51
N ASN A 228 -8.35 10.84 -26.35
CA ASN A 228 -8.62 10.77 -27.79
C ASN A 228 -7.34 10.61 -28.62
N GLU A 229 -6.17 10.66 -27.99
CA GLU A 229 -4.91 10.32 -28.64
C GLU A 229 -4.99 8.92 -29.27
N GLN A 230 -4.32 8.75 -30.41
CA GLN A 230 -4.33 7.48 -31.12
C GLN A 230 -3.63 6.41 -30.28
N ASN A 231 -4.24 5.23 -30.20
CA ASN A 231 -3.61 4.10 -29.54
C ASN A 231 -2.33 3.68 -30.28
N PRO A 232 -1.29 3.26 -29.55
CA PRO A 232 -0.05 2.76 -30.15
C PRO A 232 -0.31 1.56 -31.06
N THR A 233 0.40 1.48 -32.19
CA THR A 233 0.43 0.28 -33.03
C THR A 233 1.46 -0.71 -32.50
N VAL A 234 1.33 -2.00 -32.84
CA VAL A 234 2.33 -3.03 -32.51
C VAL A 234 3.73 -2.65 -33.04
N ALA A 235 3.81 -2.05 -34.22
CA ALA A 235 5.07 -1.57 -34.78
C ALA A 235 5.67 -0.42 -33.93
N GLY A 236 4.83 0.49 -33.44
CA GLY A 236 5.26 1.54 -32.51
C GLY A 236 5.78 0.95 -31.19
N VAL A 237 5.10 -0.05 -30.64
CA VAL A 237 5.55 -0.78 -29.44
C VAL A 237 6.91 -1.44 -29.68
N GLN A 238 7.12 -2.09 -30.82
CA GLN A 238 8.42 -2.69 -31.15
C GLN A 238 9.54 -1.65 -31.27
N LYS A 239 9.26 -0.47 -31.85
CA LYS A 239 10.22 0.64 -31.91
C LYS A 239 10.59 1.16 -30.50
N ALA A 240 9.60 1.27 -29.61
CA ALA A 240 9.85 1.64 -28.22
C ALA A 240 10.69 0.57 -27.49
N VAL A 241 10.45 -0.71 -27.72
CA VAL A 241 11.31 -1.80 -27.19
C VAL A 241 12.75 -1.65 -27.69
N GLN A 242 12.95 -1.31 -28.97
CA GLN A 242 14.29 -1.04 -29.51
C GLN A 242 14.98 0.12 -28.77
N HIS A 243 14.26 1.21 -28.50
CA HIS A 243 14.82 2.32 -27.71
C HIS A 243 15.25 1.89 -26.30
N VAL A 244 14.48 1.02 -25.63
CA VAL A 244 14.87 0.43 -24.34
C VAL A 244 16.13 -0.42 -24.49
N GLN A 245 16.23 -1.21 -25.56
CA GLN A 245 17.41 -2.00 -25.87
C GLN A 245 18.66 -1.14 -26.07
N ASP A 246 18.51 0.04 -26.67
CA ASP A 246 19.61 1.00 -26.91
C ASP A 246 19.95 1.84 -25.65
N SER A 247 19.20 1.65 -24.55
CA SER A 247 19.31 2.45 -23.31
C SER A 247 19.72 1.58 -22.11
N PRO A 248 21.02 1.24 -21.94
CA PRO A 248 21.49 0.25 -20.95
C PRO A 248 21.27 0.66 -19.49
N SER A 249 21.01 1.94 -19.19
CA SER A 249 20.68 2.41 -17.85
C SER A 249 19.29 1.97 -17.40
N VAL A 250 18.35 1.71 -18.32
CA VAL A 250 16.95 1.40 -18.02
C VAL A 250 16.81 -0.04 -17.53
N LYS A 251 16.60 -0.24 -16.23
CA LYS A 251 16.45 -1.56 -15.60
C LYS A 251 14.98 -1.96 -15.38
N GLU A 252 14.08 -0.99 -15.26
CA GLU A 252 12.67 -1.26 -14.96
C GLU A 252 11.72 -0.60 -15.97
N ILE A 253 10.66 -1.32 -16.32
CA ILE A 253 9.65 -0.83 -17.26
C ILE A 253 8.29 -0.84 -16.57
N VAL A 254 7.65 0.33 -16.47
CA VAL A 254 6.27 0.45 -15.98
C VAL A 254 5.32 0.47 -17.17
N ILE A 255 4.74 -0.67 -17.48
CA ILE A 255 3.79 -0.84 -18.58
C ILE A 255 2.42 -0.34 -18.13
N THR A 256 1.92 0.70 -18.79
CA THR A 256 0.69 1.42 -18.40
C THR A 256 0.04 2.10 -19.61
N GLY A 257 -0.68 3.20 -19.41
CA GLY A 257 -1.48 3.90 -20.40
C GLY A 257 -2.67 4.55 -19.71
N GLY A 258 -3.85 4.36 -20.28
CA GLY A 258 -5.08 4.29 -19.50
C GLY A 258 -5.09 2.97 -18.70
N ASP A 259 -5.47 1.88 -19.37
CA ASP A 259 -5.26 0.52 -18.87
C ASP A 259 -4.59 -0.35 -19.96
N PRO A 260 -3.44 -0.99 -19.68
CA PRO A 260 -2.71 -1.74 -20.70
C PRO A 260 -3.49 -2.99 -21.17
N PHE A 261 -4.35 -3.58 -20.33
CA PHE A 261 -5.09 -4.82 -20.63
C PHE A 261 -6.24 -4.61 -21.62
N MET A 262 -6.49 -3.37 -22.02
CA MET A 262 -7.40 -3.03 -23.11
C MET A 262 -6.80 -3.31 -24.50
N ASN A 263 -5.49 -3.58 -24.60
CA ASN A 263 -4.84 -3.92 -25.86
C ASN A 263 -3.89 -5.12 -25.71
N ARG A 264 -4.45 -6.33 -25.89
CA ARG A 264 -3.72 -7.60 -25.75
C ARG A 264 -2.54 -7.72 -26.71
N ALA A 265 -2.65 -7.22 -27.94
CA ALA A 265 -1.59 -7.30 -28.94
C ALA A 265 -0.37 -6.46 -28.53
N ASN A 266 -0.60 -5.25 -28.01
CA ASN A 266 0.46 -4.38 -27.52
C ASN A 266 1.11 -4.94 -26.25
N ILE A 267 0.33 -5.49 -25.31
CA ILE A 267 0.88 -6.17 -24.12
C ILE A 267 1.81 -7.31 -24.54
N ALA A 268 1.36 -8.18 -25.46
CA ALA A 268 2.16 -9.30 -25.92
C ALA A 268 3.46 -8.84 -26.58
N ALA A 269 3.37 -7.87 -27.51
CA ALA A 269 4.54 -7.31 -28.18
C ALA A 269 5.54 -6.68 -27.20
N ALA A 270 5.05 -5.95 -26.19
CA ALA A 270 5.91 -5.32 -25.18
C ALA A 270 6.60 -6.36 -24.30
N ILE A 271 5.86 -7.30 -23.70
CA ILE A 271 6.43 -8.31 -22.80
C ILE A 271 7.42 -9.20 -23.55
N ASP A 272 7.06 -9.70 -24.75
CA ASP A 272 7.92 -10.60 -25.52
C ASP A 272 9.19 -9.91 -26.05
N GLY A 273 9.08 -8.62 -26.39
CA GLY A 273 10.22 -7.80 -26.77
C GLY A 273 11.17 -7.53 -25.60
N LEU A 274 10.63 -7.02 -24.49
CA LEU A 274 11.42 -6.65 -23.31
C LEU A 274 12.05 -7.86 -22.61
N MET A 275 11.43 -9.04 -22.71
CA MET A 275 12.01 -10.29 -22.22
C MET A 275 13.38 -10.60 -22.85
N LYS A 276 13.62 -10.16 -24.09
CA LYS A 276 14.88 -10.37 -24.82
C LYS A 276 15.95 -9.31 -24.52
N VAL A 277 15.62 -8.24 -23.79
CA VAL A 277 16.55 -7.16 -23.48
C VAL A 277 17.31 -7.49 -22.20
N ASP A 278 18.61 -7.77 -22.30
CA ASP A 278 19.42 -8.34 -21.19
C ASP A 278 19.43 -7.47 -19.92
N HIS A 279 19.58 -6.15 -20.07
CA HIS A 279 19.70 -5.24 -18.93
C HIS A 279 18.37 -4.93 -18.21
N VAL A 280 17.22 -5.29 -18.80
CA VAL A 280 15.90 -5.13 -18.14
C VAL A 280 15.73 -6.19 -17.06
N GLN A 281 15.36 -5.78 -15.86
CA GLN A 281 15.24 -6.65 -14.69
C GLN A 281 13.80 -6.87 -14.24
N THR A 282 12.94 -5.87 -14.38
CA THR A 282 11.56 -5.94 -13.87
C THR A 282 10.58 -5.26 -14.81
N LEU A 283 9.46 -5.94 -15.08
CA LEU A 283 8.29 -5.41 -15.76
C LEU A 283 7.17 -5.21 -14.74
N ARG A 284 6.65 -3.98 -14.63
CA ARG A 284 5.55 -3.63 -13.74
C ARG A 284 4.33 -3.29 -14.55
N LEU A 285 3.27 -4.09 -14.45
CA LEU A 285 2.01 -3.89 -15.16
C LEU A 285 1.08 -3.05 -14.29
N ALA A 286 0.82 -1.81 -14.68
CA ALA A 286 -0.04 -0.91 -13.92
C ALA A 286 -1.47 -0.92 -14.47
N THR A 287 -2.40 -1.43 -13.68
CA THR A 287 -3.83 -1.55 -14.00
C THR A 287 -4.65 -1.27 -12.75
N ARG A 288 -5.72 -0.49 -12.89
CA ARG A 288 -6.72 -0.32 -11.81
C ARG A 288 -7.95 -1.19 -12.04
N SER A 289 -7.99 -1.95 -13.13
CA SER A 289 -9.12 -2.82 -13.46
C SER A 289 -9.38 -3.90 -12.41
N ILE A 290 -8.39 -4.28 -11.59
CA ILE A 290 -8.62 -5.18 -10.45
C ILE A 290 -9.65 -4.61 -9.46
N ALA A 291 -9.66 -3.29 -9.24
CA ALA A 291 -10.58 -2.65 -8.30
C ALA A 291 -11.95 -2.36 -8.95
N TYR A 292 -11.97 -1.73 -10.13
CA TYR A 292 -13.21 -1.21 -10.70
C TYR A 292 -13.84 -2.11 -11.78
N TYR A 293 -13.13 -3.11 -12.30
CA TYR A 293 -13.61 -4.00 -13.37
C TYR A 293 -12.92 -5.37 -13.31
N PRO A 294 -13.07 -6.11 -12.19
CA PRO A 294 -12.38 -7.39 -11.98
C PRO A 294 -12.73 -8.44 -13.04
N ASP A 295 -13.93 -8.35 -13.64
CA ASP A 295 -14.36 -9.20 -14.76
C ASP A 295 -13.37 -9.23 -15.92
N LEU A 296 -12.60 -8.16 -16.15
CA LEU A 296 -11.54 -8.14 -17.15
C LEU A 296 -10.56 -9.32 -16.99
N PHE A 297 -10.27 -9.71 -15.75
CA PHE A 297 -9.35 -10.80 -15.42
C PHE A 297 -10.04 -12.15 -15.26
N LEU A 298 -11.32 -12.17 -14.90
CA LEU A 298 -12.06 -13.39 -14.56
C LEU A 298 -12.85 -13.97 -15.73
N GLU A 299 -13.33 -13.13 -16.67
CA GLU A 299 -14.02 -13.57 -17.88
C GLU A 299 -13.14 -14.47 -18.77
N ASN A 300 -13.78 -15.17 -19.72
CA ASN A 300 -13.12 -16.05 -20.70
C ASN A 300 -12.21 -17.09 -20.03
N GLU A 301 -12.72 -17.73 -18.97
CA GLU A 301 -11.98 -18.71 -18.15
C GLU A 301 -10.65 -18.14 -17.62
N SER A 302 -10.67 -16.89 -17.16
CA SER A 302 -9.52 -16.19 -16.60
C SER A 302 -8.30 -16.14 -17.52
N ALA A 303 -8.53 -15.93 -18.82
CA ALA A 303 -7.48 -15.95 -19.85
C ALA A 303 -6.31 -14.99 -19.55
N TYR A 304 -6.58 -13.81 -18.97
CA TYR A 304 -5.52 -12.88 -18.59
C TYR A 304 -4.69 -13.39 -17.41
N LEU A 305 -5.30 -13.97 -16.37
CA LEU A 305 -4.54 -14.54 -15.25
C LEU A 305 -3.66 -15.70 -15.72
N LYS A 306 -4.18 -16.59 -16.56
CA LYS A 306 -3.40 -17.68 -17.19
C LYS A 306 -2.22 -17.12 -18.00
N TYR A 307 -2.46 -16.09 -18.82
CA TYR A 307 -1.43 -15.41 -19.60
C TYR A 307 -0.34 -14.78 -18.72
N LEU A 308 -0.72 -14.07 -17.66
CA LEU A 308 0.23 -13.43 -16.75
C LEU A 308 1.10 -14.44 -16.02
N LYS A 309 0.52 -15.54 -15.53
CA LYS A 309 1.28 -16.64 -14.89
C LYS A 309 2.28 -17.26 -15.86
N GLN A 310 1.87 -17.53 -17.08
CA GLN A 310 2.75 -18.04 -18.13
C GLN A 310 3.91 -17.06 -18.40
N LYS A 311 3.60 -15.78 -18.62
CA LYS A 311 4.63 -14.77 -18.92
C LYS A 311 5.55 -14.48 -17.76
N SER A 312 5.05 -14.51 -16.52
CA SER A 312 5.88 -14.41 -15.33
C SER A 312 6.88 -15.57 -15.28
N PHE A 313 6.43 -16.80 -15.52
CA PHE A 313 7.32 -17.96 -15.56
C PHE A 313 8.39 -17.84 -16.65
N GLU A 314 8.02 -17.42 -17.86
CA GLU A 314 8.95 -17.19 -18.98
C GLU A 314 9.99 -16.11 -18.61
N LEU A 315 9.56 -14.97 -18.09
CA LEU A 315 10.44 -13.88 -17.62
C LEU A 315 11.43 -14.35 -16.55
N GLN A 316 10.99 -15.19 -15.60
CA GLN A 316 11.85 -15.74 -14.56
C GLN A 316 12.97 -16.62 -15.14
N GLN A 317 12.75 -17.34 -16.24
CA GLN A 317 13.82 -18.09 -16.92
C GLN A 317 14.90 -17.17 -17.51
N HIS A 318 14.52 -15.94 -17.87
CA HIS A 318 15.42 -14.88 -18.32
C HIS A 318 15.98 -14.01 -17.17
N GLY A 319 15.79 -14.44 -15.90
CA GLY A 319 16.27 -13.70 -14.73
C GLY A 319 15.51 -12.40 -14.45
N LYS A 320 14.31 -12.24 -15.01
CA LYS A 320 13.46 -11.05 -14.86
C LYS A 320 12.27 -11.33 -13.94
N ARG A 321 11.63 -10.26 -13.47
CA ARG A 321 10.42 -10.34 -12.64
C ARG A 321 9.24 -9.60 -13.26
N MET A 322 8.04 -10.10 -12.98
CA MET A 322 6.78 -9.44 -13.26
C MET A 322 6.12 -9.02 -11.95
N GLU A 323 5.60 -7.81 -11.92
CA GLU A 323 4.79 -7.29 -10.81
C GLU A 323 3.55 -6.59 -11.36
N VAL A 324 2.50 -6.53 -10.57
CA VAL A 324 1.27 -5.80 -10.90
C VAL A 324 1.10 -4.64 -9.92
N ALA A 325 0.96 -3.43 -10.46
CA ALA A 325 0.57 -2.24 -9.72
C ALA A 325 -0.92 -2.04 -9.86
N THR A 326 -1.64 -1.86 -8.75
CA THR A 326 -3.06 -1.46 -8.76
C THR A 326 -3.33 -0.36 -7.74
N HIS A 327 -4.50 0.26 -7.84
CA HIS A 327 -4.93 1.32 -6.95
C HIS A 327 -6.24 0.97 -6.27
N PHE A 328 -6.27 1.16 -4.95
CA PHE A 328 -7.49 1.20 -4.16
C PHE A 328 -7.46 2.45 -3.29
N ILE A 329 -8.60 3.11 -3.17
CA ILE A 329 -8.76 4.39 -2.50
C ILE A 329 -9.55 4.20 -1.22
N HIS A 330 -10.66 3.44 -1.27
CA HIS A 330 -11.58 3.25 -0.16
C HIS A 330 -11.86 1.75 0.05
N PRO A 331 -12.06 1.26 1.29
CA PRO A 331 -12.34 -0.15 1.55
C PRO A 331 -13.62 -0.68 0.86
N ASP A 332 -14.55 0.19 0.48
CA ASP A 332 -15.76 -0.22 -0.26
C ASP A 332 -15.49 -0.51 -1.75
N GLU A 333 -14.31 -0.18 -2.28
CA GLU A 333 -13.91 -0.67 -3.60
C GLU A 333 -13.48 -2.13 -3.58
N VAL A 334 -13.17 -2.68 -2.40
CA VAL A 334 -12.74 -4.06 -2.25
C VAL A 334 -13.94 -4.98 -2.48
N SER A 335 -13.76 -5.96 -3.37
CA SER A 335 -14.71 -7.03 -3.67
C SER A 335 -14.06 -8.42 -3.51
N PRO A 336 -14.82 -9.49 -3.26
CA PRO A 336 -14.29 -10.85 -3.23
C PRO A 336 -13.47 -11.19 -4.48
N GLU A 337 -13.95 -10.78 -5.66
CA GLU A 337 -13.30 -10.96 -6.95
C GLU A 337 -11.93 -10.26 -7.00
N SER A 338 -11.86 -9.02 -6.49
CA SER A 338 -10.60 -8.27 -6.45
C SER A 338 -9.57 -8.93 -5.52
N LEU A 339 -10.00 -9.46 -4.37
CA LEU A 339 -9.15 -10.16 -3.41
C LEU A 339 -8.69 -11.52 -3.96
N GLU A 340 -9.55 -12.21 -4.71
CA GLU A 340 -9.21 -13.47 -5.39
C GLU A 340 -8.14 -13.24 -6.46
N ILE A 341 -8.28 -12.22 -7.31
CA ILE A 341 -7.28 -11.86 -8.32
C ILE A 341 -5.92 -11.57 -7.67
N ILE A 342 -5.90 -10.79 -6.58
CA ILE A 342 -4.67 -10.49 -5.84
C ILE A 342 -4.05 -11.78 -5.28
N SER A 343 -4.83 -12.59 -4.59
CA SER A 343 -4.37 -13.84 -3.97
C SER A 343 -3.82 -14.80 -5.01
N ASP A 344 -4.49 -14.94 -6.16
CA ASP A 344 -4.10 -15.82 -7.25
C ASP A 344 -2.76 -15.39 -7.88
N LEU A 345 -2.57 -14.09 -8.12
CA LEU A 345 -1.30 -13.56 -8.64
C LEU A 345 -0.15 -13.79 -7.66
N VAL A 346 -0.34 -13.47 -6.38
CA VAL A 346 0.71 -13.57 -5.34
C VAL A 346 1.08 -15.03 -5.08
N ASN A 347 0.10 -15.95 -4.99
CA ASN A 347 0.35 -17.39 -4.86
C ASN A 347 1.15 -17.97 -6.04
N ASN A 348 1.18 -17.29 -7.18
CA ASN A 348 1.94 -17.68 -8.38
C ASN A 348 3.23 -16.84 -8.57
N GLY A 349 3.71 -16.16 -7.52
CA GLY A 349 4.96 -15.40 -7.55
C GLY A 349 4.92 -14.10 -8.35
N ILE A 350 3.73 -13.57 -8.62
CA ILE A 350 3.54 -12.25 -9.21
C ILE A 350 3.14 -11.30 -8.08
N ALA A 351 4.08 -10.47 -7.62
CA ALA A 351 3.80 -9.51 -6.57
C ALA A 351 2.77 -8.48 -7.02
N VAL A 352 1.77 -8.22 -6.17
CA VAL A 352 0.78 -7.15 -6.38
C VAL A 352 1.02 -6.05 -5.36
N TYR A 353 1.20 -4.82 -5.82
CA TYR A 353 1.38 -3.68 -4.94
C TYR A 353 0.37 -2.57 -5.16
N ILE A 354 0.01 -1.90 -4.06
CA ILE A 354 -1.10 -0.94 -3.99
C ILE A 354 -0.55 0.48 -3.91
N GLN A 355 -1.14 1.39 -4.69
CA GLN A 355 -0.94 2.83 -4.53
C GLN A 355 -2.28 3.54 -4.29
N THR A 356 -2.27 4.52 -3.40
CA THR A 356 -3.49 5.15 -2.89
C THR A 356 -3.35 6.67 -2.93
N PRO A 357 -3.89 7.34 -3.96
CA PRO A 357 -4.15 8.77 -3.90
C PRO A 357 -4.95 9.15 -2.65
N PHE A 358 -4.53 10.22 -1.97
CA PHE A 358 -5.20 10.73 -0.77
C PHE A 358 -6.25 11.77 -1.16
N LEU A 359 -7.52 11.40 -1.06
CA LEU A 359 -8.67 12.19 -1.47
C LEU A 359 -9.40 12.73 -0.25
N ASN A 360 -9.50 14.05 -0.17
CA ASN A 360 -10.28 14.75 0.86
C ASN A 360 -11.74 14.28 0.88
N ALA A 361 -12.27 14.07 2.09
CA ALA A 361 -13.60 13.56 2.39
C ALA A 361 -13.93 12.18 1.78
N CYS A 362 -12.93 11.31 1.63
CA CYS A 362 -13.12 9.97 1.05
C CYS A 362 -12.23 8.90 1.68
N ASN A 363 -10.92 9.11 1.73
CA ASN A 363 -10.01 8.20 2.43
C ASN A 363 -9.06 8.97 3.35
N ASP A 364 -9.58 10.06 3.89
CA ASP A 364 -8.85 11.05 4.67
C ASP A 364 -8.96 10.84 6.17
N THR A 365 -9.39 9.64 6.59
CA THR A 365 -9.36 9.20 7.99
C THR A 365 -8.48 7.97 8.17
N GLY A 366 -7.89 7.86 9.36
CA GLY A 366 -7.03 6.75 9.74
C GLY A 366 -7.75 5.39 9.72
N PRO A 367 -8.91 5.24 10.39
CA PRO A 367 -9.62 3.96 10.46
C PRO A 367 -10.04 3.39 9.09
N GLU A 368 -10.43 4.23 8.13
CA GLU A 368 -10.80 3.79 6.78
C GLU A 368 -9.62 3.17 6.04
N LEU A 369 -8.47 3.85 6.07
CA LEU A 369 -7.23 3.35 5.49
C LEU A 369 -6.73 2.11 6.22
N VAL A 370 -6.89 2.04 7.56
CA VAL A 370 -6.56 0.83 8.33
C VAL A 370 -7.35 -0.37 7.83
N ARG A 371 -8.67 -0.19 7.64
CA ARG A 371 -9.55 -1.23 7.10
C ARG A 371 -9.14 -1.62 5.68
N LEU A 372 -8.93 -0.66 4.79
CA LEU A 372 -8.54 -0.91 3.40
C LEU A 372 -7.26 -1.76 3.32
N PHE A 373 -6.25 -1.32 4.03
CA PHE A 373 -4.92 -1.93 4.01
C PHE A 373 -4.88 -3.31 4.65
N SER A 374 -5.65 -3.53 5.70
CA SER A 374 -5.80 -4.86 6.32
C SER A 374 -6.46 -5.86 5.36
N LEU A 375 -7.52 -5.44 4.64
CA LEU A 375 -8.20 -6.30 3.65
C LEU A 375 -7.26 -6.69 2.51
N LEU A 376 -6.57 -5.71 1.91
CA LEU A 376 -5.65 -5.95 0.80
C LEU A 376 -4.42 -6.76 1.22
N ARG A 377 -3.94 -6.56 2.45
CA ARG A 377 -2.84 -7.37 2.98
C ARG A 377 -3.23 -8.84 3.09
N GLY A 378 -4.42 -9.12 3.61
CA GLY A 378 -4.93 -10.48 3.74
C GLY A 378 -4.90 -11.24 2.41
N ALA A 379 -5.30 -10.59 1.32
CA ALA A 379 -5.20 -11.18 -0.03
C ALA A 379 -3.76 -11.31 -0.57
N GLY A 380 -2.77 -10.74 0.12
CA GLY A 380 -1.36 -10.87 -0.22
C GLY A 380 -0.72 -9.63 -0.87
N ALA A 381 -1.41 -8.50 -0.93
CA ALA A 381 -0.84 -7.30 -1.53
C ALA A 381 0.26 -6.63 -0.66
N GLU A 382 1.17 -5.92 -1.31
CA GLU A 382 2.13 -5.00 -0.69
C GLU A 382 1.66 -3.55 -0.79
N LEU A 383 1.77 -2.78 0.28
CA LEU A 383 1.27 -1.40 0.30
C LEU A 383 2.44 -0.47 0.04
N HIS A 384 2.38 0.25 -1.08
CA HIS A 384 3.54 0.95 -1.64
C HIS A 384 3.52 2.44 -1.31
N TYR A 385 2.52 3.18 -1.80
CA TYR A 385 2.47 4.64 -1.64
C TYR A 385 1.08 5.13 -1.24
N ILE A 386 1.04 6.10 -0.34
CA ILE A 386 -0.04 7.09 -0.29
C ILE A 386 0.49 8.38 -0.93
N TYR A 387 -0.23 8.93 -1.91
CA TYR A 387 0.14 10.20 -2.51
C TYR A 387 -0.55 11.36 -1.79
N ILE A 388 0.23 12.18 -1.09
CA ILE A 388 -0.23 13.32 -0.30
C ILE A 388 0.45 14.60 -0.78
N PRO A 389 -0.31 15.66 -1.09
CA PRO A 389 -1.74 15.64 -1.38
C PRO A 389 -2.04 14.84 -2.66
N CYS A 390 -3.32 14.59 -2.96
CA CYS A 390 -3.71 14.23 -4.34
C CYS A 390 -3.15 15.28 -5.30
N SER A 391 -2.48 14.86 -6.38
CA SER A 391 -1.81 15.83 -7.25
C SER A 391 -2.82 16.81 -7.82
N PRO A 392 -2.50 18.11 -7.79
CA PRO A 392 -3.50 19.10 -8.09
C PRO A 392 -3.52 19.40 -9.59
N ILE A 393 -4.65 19.08 -10.20
CA ILE A 393 -4.90 19.22 -11.63
C ILE A 393 -6.22 19.92 -11.87
N HIS A 394 -6.40 20.43 -13.09
CA HIS A 394 -7.64 21.10 -13.47
C HIS A 394 -8.87 20.23 -13.14
N GLY A 395 -9.84 20.83 -12.46
CA GLY A 395 -11.10 20.21 -12.10
C GLY A 395 -11.00 19.10 -11.07
N ASN A 396 -10.00 19.08 -10.19
CA ASN A 396 -9.93 18.09 -9.11
C ASN A 396 -9.71 18.72 -7.72
N SER A 397 -9.94 20.04 -7.59
CA SER A 397 -9.72 20.80 -6.34
C SER A 397 -10.53 20.31 -5.15
N ILE A 398 -11.69 19.69 -5.40
CA ILE A 398 -12.52 19.04 -4.39
C ILE A 398 -11.78 17.92 -3.61
N TYR A 399 -10.75 17.30 -4.21
CA TYR A 399 -9.97 16.23 -3.58
C TYR A 399 -8.76 16.73 -2.79
N TRP A 400 -8.42 18.02 -2.88
CA TRP A 400 -7.20 18.54 -2.26
C TRP A 400 -7.33 18.54 -0.74
N SER A 401 -6.28 18.09 -0.07
CA SER A 401 -6.14 18.13 1.38
C SER A 401 -4.80 18.77 1.73
N SER A 402 -4.68 19.31 2.94
CA SER A 402 -3.42 19.88 3.39
C SER A 402 -2.39 18.78 3.68
N LEU A 403 -1.11 19.12 3.54
CA LEU A 403 -0.02 18.20 3.88
C LEU A 403 -0.09 17.79 5.36
N SER A 404 -0.34 18.75 6.25
CA SER A 404 -0.47 18.50 7.70
C SER A 404 -1.54 17.46 8.02
N HIS A 405 -2.65 17.44 7.28
CA HIS A 405 -3.71 16.46 7.46
C HIS A 405 -3.23 15.06 7.09
N GLY A 406 -2.55 14.92 5.95
CA GLY A 406 -1.96 13.65 5.54
C GLY A 406 -0.89 13.12 6.50
N ILE A 407 -0.07 13.99 7.08
CA ILE A 407 0.92 13.60 8.11
C ILE A 407 0.23 13.13 9.39
N LYS A 408 -0.87 13.78 9.82
CA LYS A 408 -1.67 13.29 10.96
C LYS A 408 -2.21 11.88 10.70
N ILE A 409 -2.67 11.61 9.48
CA ILE A 409 -3.09 10.26 9.08
C ILE A 409 -1.91 9.29 9.14
N ALA A 410 -0.73 9.66 8.64
CA ALA A 410 0.46 8.81 8.73
C ALA A 410 0.81 8.40 10.18
N ASN A 411 0.67 9.32 11.14
CA ASN A 411 0.85 9.03 12.57
C ASN A 411 -0.16 7.98 13.07
N HIS A 412 -1.45 8.14 12.73
CA HIS A 412 -2.47 7.15 13.08
C HIS A 412 -2.18 5.78 12.44
N LEU A 413 -1.79 5.74 11.16
CA LEU A 413 -1.44 4.50 10.48
C LEU A 413 -0.28 3.78 11.16
N ARG A 414 0.77 4.49 11.57
CA ARG A 414 1.90 3.90 12.30
C ARG A 414 1.48 3.27 13.65
N ALA A 415 0.51 3.86 14.33
CA ALA A 415 0.03 3.36 15.61
C ALA A 415 -0.87 2.11 15.51
N HIS A 416 -1.59 1.98 14.39
CA HIS A 416 -2.69 1.02 14.25
C HIS A 416 -2.49 -0.04 13.15
N LEU A 417 -1.44 0.10 12.33
CA LEU A 417 -1.06 -0.90 11.33
C LEU A 417 0.16 -1.70 11.76
N SER A 418 0.20 -2.96 11.35
CA SER A 418 1.46 -3.69 11.32
C SER A 418 2.48 -2.95 10.42
N ASP A 419 3.76 -2.94 10.78
CA ASP A 419 4.85 -2.34 10.00
C ASP A 419 4.95 -2.88 8.57
N ARG A 420 4.55 -4.14 8.36
CA ARG A 420 4.47 -4.79 7.04
C ARG A 420 3.51 -4.10 6.08
N ILE A 421 2.51 -3.40 6.60
CA ILE A 421 1.39 -2.86 5.81
C ILE A 421 1.35 -1.34 5.77
N ILE A 422 2.38 -0.67 6.27
CA ILE A 422 2.45 0.79 6.19
C ILE A 422 2.90 1.18 4.77
N PRO A 423 2.18 2.04 4.04
CA PRO A 423 2.67 2.60 2.78
C PRO A 423 3.61 3.78 3.04
N SER A 424 4.53 4.06 2.10
CA SER A 424 5.34 5.28 2.16
C SER A 424 4.49 6.51 1.83
N ILE A 425 4.66 7.58 2.60
CA ILE A 425 3.99 8.86 2.32
C ILE A 425 4.81 9.61 1.29
N CYS A 426 4.22 9.84 0.11
CA CYS A 426 4.92 10.31 -1.07
C CYS A 426 4.21 11.49 -1.73
N THR A 427 5.00 12.38 -2.35
CA THR A 427 4.48 13.35 -3.33
C THR A 427 5.13 13.10 -4.69
N ALA A 428 4.32 13.10 -5.75
CA ALA A 428 4.81 13.08 -7.11
C ALA A 428 4.97 14.53 -7.60
N THR A 429 6.22 15.00 -7.65
CA THR A 429 6.55 16.30 -8.24
C THR A 429 6.83 16.13 -9.74
N PRO A 430 6.81 17.21 -10.52
CA PRO A 430 7.13 17.13 -11.94
C PRO A 430 8.54 16.61 -12.28
N ILE A 431 9.50 16.73 -11.37
CA ILE A 431 10.87 16.20 -11.56
C ILE A 431 11.09 14.83 -10.90
N GLY A 432 10.02 14.22 -10.38
CA GLY A 432 10.09 12.91 -9.73
C GLY A 432 9.48 12.90 -8.35
N LYS A 433 9.44 11.72 -7.76
CA LYS A 433 8.80 11.49 -6.47
C LYS A 433 9.73 11.79 -5.32
N ILE A 434 9.16 12.25 -4.22
CA ILE A 434 9.83 12.38 -2.93
C ILE A 434 9.11 11.54 -1.87
N ASP A 435 9.85 11.09 -0.88
CA ASP A 435 9.32 10.46 0.32
C ASP A 435 9.55 11.45 1.47
N TRP A 436 8.47 11.80 2.16
CA TRP A 436 8.48 12.86 3.17
C TRP A 436 9.42 12.52 4.33
N TYR A 437 10.12 13.53 4.85
CA TYR A 437 11.05 13.47 6.00
C TYR A 437 12.34 12.67 5.80
N THR A 438 12.57 12.11 4.62
CA THR A 438 13.80 11.34 4.33
C THR A 438 14.46 11.84 3.07
N SER A 439 13.76 11.79 1.93
CA SER A 439 14.27 12.26 0.65
C SER A 439 13.66 13.60 0.20
N GLY A 440 12.71 14.16 0.94
CA GLY A 440 12.20 15.51 0.69
C GLY A 440 11.34 16.05 1.83
N TRP A 441 11.15 17.37 1.83
CA TRP A 441 10.36 18.10 2.84
C TRP A 441 9.95 19.48 2.30
N ALA A 442 9.04 20.16 3.00
CA ALA A 442 8.61 21.50 2.67
C ALA A 442 9.61 22.50 3.25
N VAL A 443 10.12 23.39 2.41
CA VAL A 443 11.15 24.37 2.76
C VAL A 443 10.48 25.63 3.29
N GLU A 444 9.72 26.31 2.44
CA GLU A 444 9.04 27.57 2.74
C GLU A 444 7.89 27.80 1.75
N LYS A 445 7.01 28.77 2.02
CA LYS A 445 5.99 29.21 1.05
C LYS A 445 6.65 29.94 -0.12
N VAL A 446 6.05 29.86 -1.30
CA VAL A 446 6.48 30.69 -2.43
C VAL A 446 6.05 32.14 -2.16
N ALA A 447 7.00 33.07 -2.27
CA ALA A 447 6.72 34.49 -2.09
C ALA A 447 5.60 34.95 -3.04
N ASP A 448 4.67 35.75 -2.52
CA ASP A 448 3.53 36.30 -3.25
C ASP A 448 2.59 35.25 -3.87
N ASN A 449 2.66 33.97 -3.44
CA ASN A 449 1.76 32.91 -3.90
C ASN A 449 1.50 31.83 -2.82
N ASP A 450 0.44 32.04 -2.04
CA ASP A 450 0.06 31.16 -0.92
C ASP A 450 -0.38 29.74 -1.32
N ASN A 451 -0.62 29.49 -2.61
CA ASN A 451 -1.01 28.17 -3.10
C ASN A 451 0.20 27.24 -3.33
N PHE A 452 1.42 27.78 -3.34
CA PHE A 452 2.62 27.03 -3.65
C PHE A 452 3.60 27.03 -2.47
N ILE A 453 4.28 25.90 -2.33
CA ILE A 453 5.41 25.74 -1.42
C ILE A 453 6.64 25.31 -2.21
N TRP A 454 7.81 25.67 -1.71
CA TRP A 454 9.07 25.06 -2.13
C TRP A 454 9.21 23.71 -1.45
N ILE A 455 9.37 22.65 -2.25
CA ILE A 455 9.66 21.30 -1.78
C ILE A 455 11.11 20.96 -2.13
N ARG A 456 11.90 20.56 -1.14
CA ARG A 456 13.23 19.99 -1.38
C ARG A 456 13.09 18.62 -2.01
N THR A 457 13.84 18.35 -3.07
CA THR A 457 13.90 17.04 -3.74
C THR A 457 15.29 16.39 -3.65
N PRO A 458 15.42 15.07 -3.86
CA PRO A 458 16.72 14.40 -3.84
C PRO A 458 17.51 14.58 -5.15
N TYR A 459 16.92 15.22 -6.15
CA TYR A 459 17.47 15.31 -7.50
C TYR A 459 18.39 16.51 -7.65
N THR A 460 19.38 16.38 -8.54
CA THR A 460 20.32 17.44 -8.91
C THR A 460 20.17 17.74 -10.40
N PRO A 461 20.59 18.92 -10.89
CA PRO A 461 20.61 19.19 -12.33
C PRO A 461 21.44 18.16 -13.11
N GLU A 462 22.62 17.78 -12.58
CA GLU A 462 23.49 16.76 -13.15
C GLU A 462 22.80 15.41 -13.36
N TYR A 463 21.91 15.01 -12.45
CA TYR A 463 21.18 13.74 -12.58
C TYR A 463 20.37 13.67 -13.88
N PHE A 464 19.65 14.74 -14.23
CA PHE A 464 18.77 14.76 -15.41
C PHE A 464 19.51 14.95 -16.73
N LYS A 465 20.73 15.48 -16.71
CA LYS A 465 21.49 15.90 -17.90
C LYS A 465 21.57 14.82 -18.99
N ALA A 466 21.65 13.55 -18.60
CA ALA A 466 21.83 12.43 -19.53
C ALA A 466 20.54 11.89 -20.17
N PHE A 467 19.36 12.10 -19.55
CA PHE A 467 18.13 11.41 -19.96
C PHE A 467 16.87 12.29 -20.01
N ALA A 468 16.91 13.48 -19.39
CA ALA A 468 15.80 14.43 -19.39
C ALA A 468 16.33 15.88 -19.25
N PRO A 469 17.14 16.39 -20.19
CA PRO A 469 17.77 17.70 -20.09
C PRO A 469 16.76 18.87 -20.03
N LEU A 470 15.49 18.65 -20.40
CA LEU A 470 14.41 19.63 -20.24
C LEU A 470 14.09 19.93 -18.77
N ALA A 471 14.34 19.01 -17.84
CA ALA A 471 14.11 19.23 -16.42
C ALA A 471 14.94 20.39 -15.85
N GLY A 472 16.14 20.64 -16.41
CA GLY A 472 16.99 21.77 -16.02
C GLY A 472 16.55 23.12 -16.60
N LYS A 473 15.48 23.17 -17.41
CA LYS A 473 14.93 24.40 -18.01
C LYS A 473 13.59 24.80 -17.38
N LEU A 474 13.19 24.17 -16.30
CA LEU A 474 11.95 24.50 -15.60
C LEU A 474 12.11 25.84 -14.89
N ASP A 475 11.12 26.72 -15.05
CA ASP A 475 11.13 28.05 -14.42
C ASP A 475 10.72 27.99 -12.94
N ASN A 476 10.16 26.87 -12.49
CA ASN A 476 9.63 26.66 -11.14
C ASN A 476 10.58 25.83 -10.25
N ILE A 477 11.89 25.82 -10.55
CA ILE A 477 12.92 25.16 -9.74
C ILE A 477 14.02 26.14 -9.32
N ARG A 478 14.72 25.83 -8.22
CA ARG A 478 15.97 26.47 -7.83
C ARG A 478 16.96 25.43 -7.32
N VAL A 479 18.25 25.67 -7.53
CA VAL A 479 19.31 24.84 -6.95
C VAL A 479 19.65 25.42 -5.58
N ASN A 480 19.50 24.62 -4.53
CA ASN A 480 19.82 25.02 -3.18
C ASN A 480 21.32 24.86 -2.89
N ASP A 481 21.72 25.26 -1.69
CA ASP A 481 23.10 25.27 -1.24
C ASP A 481 23.78 23.89 -1.20
N GLU A 482 23.02 22.81 -1.04
CA GLU A 482 23.49 21.42 -1.10
C GLU A 482 23.65 20.92 -2.55
N GLY A 483 23.24 21.71 -3.54
CA GLY A 483 23.26 21.34 -4.96
C GLY A 483 22.06 20.50 -5.40
N THR A 484 21.07 20.26 -4.53
CA THR A 484 19.81 19.62 -4.91
C THR A 484 18.78 20.66 -5.36
N ILE A 485 17.71 20.17 -5.99
CA ILE A 485 16.66 21.02 -6.53
C ILE A 485 15.54 21.19 -5.50
N ASP A 486 15.18 22.43 -5.21
CA ASP A 486 13.87 22.77 -4.65
C ASP A 486 12.92 23.07 -5.81
N ILE A 487 11.71 22.52 -5.76
CA ILE A 487 10.67 22.72 -6.78
C ILE A 487 9.44 23.38 -6.16
N GLN A 488 8.86 24.35 -6.87
CA GLN A 488 7.54 24.86 -6.50
C GLN A 488 6.49 23.79 -6.77
N TYR A 489 5.71 23.46 -5.75
CA TYR A 489 4.62 22.51 -5.85
C TYR A 489 3.37 23.12 -5.24
N MET A 490 2.24 22.98 -5.94
CA MET A 490 0.98 23.50 -5.44
C MET A 490 0.46 22.58 -4.34
N ALA A 491 0.44 23.08 -3.10
CA ALA A 491 -0.05 22.35 -1.94
C ALA A 491 -0.33 23.31 -0.80
N GLN A 492 -1.41 23.04 -0.08
CA GLN A 492 -1.65 23.72 1.20
C GLN A 492 -0.86 23.02 2.30
N ILE A 493 -0.04 23.78 3.04
CA ILE A 493 0.73 23.22 4.15
C ILE A 493 -0.19 22.81 5.32
N GLY A 494 -1.21 23.63 5.61
CA GLY A 494 -2.11 23.50 6.75
C GLY A 494 -1.48 24.01 8.05
N ASP A 495 -0.45 23.32 8.54
CA ASP A 495 0.31 23.68 9.74
C ASP A 495 1.73 24.13 9.35
N GLU A 496 2.06 25.40 9.64
CA GLU A 496 3.34 25.99 9.25
C GLU A 496 4.55 25.39 9.97
N SER A 497 4.35 24.64 11.07
CA SER A 497 5.45 23.90 11.72
C SER A 497 6.09 22.83 10.81
N PHE A 498 5.41 22.47 9.71
CA PHE A 498 5.94 21.58 8.68
C PHE A 498 6.80 22.28 7.62
N LEU A 499 6.97 23.60 7.70
CA LEU A 499 7.97 24.34 6.92
C LEU A 499 9.32 24.26 7.62
N HIS A 500 10.19 23.36 7.16
CA HIS A 500 11.45 23.05 7.85
C HIS A 500 12.63 23.92 7.43
N GLY A 501 12.47 24.74 6.39
CA GLY A 501 13.55 25.56 5.84
C GLY A 501 14.62 24.74 5.11
N PRO A 502 15.70 25.41 4.69
CA PRO A 502 16.82 24.75 4.04
C PRO A 502 17.64 23.95 5.04
N ARG A 503 18.13 22.78 4.61
CA ARG A 503 19.09 22.00 5.40
C ARG A 503 20.47 22.70 5.37
N PRO A 504 21.12 22.94 6.51
CA PRO A 504 22.43 23.57 6.54
C PRO A 504 23.50 22.70 5.87
N LYS A 505 24.54 23.32 5.27
CA LYS A 505 25.68 22.57 4.73
C LYS A 505 26.40 21.83 5.85
N ARG A 506 26.78 20.58 5.57
CA ARG A 506 27.57 19.75 6.48
C ARG A 506 28.99 20.31 6.62
N GLY A 507 29.53 20.30 7.84
CA GLY A 507 30.96 20.46 8.09
C GLY A 507 31.76 19.20 7.71
N VAL A 508 33.08 19.32 7.58
CA VAL A 508 33.95 18.14 7.36
C VAL A 508 34.01 17.32 8.65
N LYS A 509 33.68 16.03 8.56
CA LYS A 509 33.81 15.06 9.67
C LYS A 509 34.60 13.86 9.18
N GLU A 510 35.68 13.51 9.88
CA GLU A 510 36.37 12.26 9.65
C GLU A 510 35.50 11.10 10.17
N LYS A 511 35.28 10.10 9.32
CA LYS A 511 34.66 8.83 9.74
C LYS A 511 35.75 7.84 10.14
N ILE A 512 35.56 7.21 11.29
CA ILE A 512 36.37 6.07 11.70
C ILE A 512 35.74 4.82 11.11
N SER A 513 36.46 4.13 10.22
CA SER A 513 36.01 2.86 9.66
C SER A 513 36.23 1.73 10.67
N ALA A 514 35.25 0.83 10.76
CA ALA A 514 35.38 -0.40 11.52
C ALA A 514 36.45 -1.31 10.89
N SER A 515 37.19 -2.05 11.72
CA SER A 515 38.11 -3.08 11.24
C SER A 515 37.36 -4.31 10.73
N THR A 516 38.07 -5.21 10.03
CA THR A 516 37.47 -6.48 9.59
C THR A 516 37.04 -7.34 10.77
N ASP A 517 37.80 -7.35 11.87
CA ASP A 517 37.48 -8.10 13.08
C ASP A 517 36.23 -7.54 13.78
N ASP A 518 36.06 -6.21 13.78
CA ASP A 518 34.84 -5.57 14.29
C ASP A 518 33.61 -6.02 13.48
N ILE A 519 33.72 -6.02 12.15
CA ILE A 519 32.63 -6.42 11.26
C ILE A 519 32.22 -7.87 11.51
N GLU A 520 33.18 -8.80 11.64
CA GLU A 520 32.86 -10.21 11.90
C GLU A 520 32.26 -10.40 13.31
N THR A 521 32.71 -9.63 14.29
CA THR A 521 32.10 -9.61 15.64
C THR A 521 30.65 -9.12 15.59
N LEU A 522 30.38 -8.04 14.86
CA LEU A 522 29.03 -7.49 14.70
C LEU A 522 28.10 -8.45 13.95
N LYS A 523 28.60 -9.14 12.92
CA LYS A 523 27.84 -10.20 12.24
C LYS A 523 27.52 -11.35 13.19
N PHE A 524 28.47 -11.79 14.01
CA PHE A 524 28.23 -12.81 15.01
C PHE A 524 27.13 -12.38 15.99
N ILE A 525 27.15 -11.13 16.48
CA ILE A 525 26.09 -10.58 17.34
C ILE A 525 24.74 -10.56 16.62
N MET A 526 24.69 -10.06 15.37
CA MET A 526 23.46 -10.01 14.57
C MET A 526 22.82 -11.38 14.38
N VAL A 527 23.62 -12.44 14.22
CA VAL A 527 23.15 -13.81 14.01
C VAL A 527 22.68 -14.48 15.30
N ASN A 528 23.35 -14.22 16.43
CA ASN A 528 23.16 -14.99 17.66
C ASN A 528 22.34 -14.24 18.73
N GLU A 529 22.17 -12.93 18.61
CA GLU A 529 21.40 -12.13 19.55
C GLU A 529 20.11 -11.60 18.93
N ARG A 530 19.05 -11.57 19.73
CA ARG A 530 17.76 -11.00 19.34
C ARG A 530 17.90 -9.49 19.11
N GLN A 531 17.38 -9.02 17.97
CA GLN A 531 17.42 -7.60 17.60
C GLN A 531 16.10 -6.86 17.83
N THR A 532 15.11 -7.49 18.44
CA THR A 532 13.87 -6.83 18.84
C THR A 532 14.03 -6.05 20.15
N GLY A 533 13.38 -4.90 20.26
CA GLY A 533 13.21 -4.18 21.52
C GLY A 533 12.34 -4.92 22.56
N PRO A 534 12.19 -4.36 23.77
CA PRO A 534 11.36 -4.94 24.82
C PRO A 534 9.86 -4.88 24.47
N SER A 535 9.04 -5.58 25.26
CA SER A 535 7.58 -5.46 25.18
C SER A 535 7.13 -4.04 25.53
N ILE A 536 6.19 -3.48 24.77
CA ILE A 536 5.66 -2.12 24.97
C ILE A 536 4.67 -2.04 26.15
N VAL A 537 4.12 -3.18 26.55
CA VAL A 537 3.29 -3.37 27.75
C VAL A 537 3.63 -4.69 28.42
N ASP A 538 3.32 -4.86 29.70
CA ASP A 538 3.49 -6.15 30.37
C ASP A 538 2.38 -7.12 29.93
N THR A 539 2.76 -8.26 29.38
CA THR A 539 1.81 -9.31 29.00
C THR A 539 1.47 -10.23 30.16
N GLY A 540 2.24 -10.19 31.26
CA GLY A 540 2.17 -11.14 32.36
C GLY A 540 2.64 -12.56 31.99
N LEU A 541 3.08 -12.76 30.75
CA LEU A 541 3.40 -14.07 30.18
C LEU A 541 4.87 -14.12 29.78
N LYS A 542 5.56 -15.15 30.28
CA LYS A 542 6.96 -15.38 29.95
C LYS A 542 7.11 -15.61 28.43
N ASP A 543 8.15 -15.04 27.84
CA ASP A 543 8.55 -15.25 26.44
C ASP A 543 7.47 -14.85 25.40
N LEU A 544 6.49 -14.02 25.78
CA LEU A 544 5.53 -13.37 24.87
C LEU A 544 5.67 -11.85 24.98
N LEU A 545 6.21 -11.21 23.93
CA LEU A 545 6.36 -9.76 23.88
C LEU A 545 5.26 -9.13 23.05
N ARG A 546 4.60 -8.10 23.59
CA ARG A 546 3.71 -7.21 22.85
C ARG A 546 4.58 -6.11 22.24
N LEU A 547 4.80 -6.14 20.92
CA LEU A 547 5.71 -5.18 20.26
C LEU A 547 4.97 -3.97 19.69
N HIS A 548 3.67 -4.14 19.45
CA HIS A 548 2.78 -3.17 18.83
C HIS A 548 1.34 -3.58 19.12
N GLU A 549 0.36 -2.68 18.95
CA GLU A 549 -1.07 -3.01 19.02
C GLU A 549 -1.43 -4.22 18.14
N THR A 550 -0.77 -4.36 16.99
CA THR A 550 -1.07 -5.45 16.04
C THR A 550 -0.13 -6.64 16.12
N ARG A 551 0.99 -6.52 16.84
CA ARG A 551 2.10 -7.49 16.78
C ARG A 551 2.46 -8.06 18.15
N VAL A 552 2.70 -9.36 18.16
CA VAL A 552 3.40 -10.05 19.25
C VAL A 552 4.58 -10.84 18.70
N GLU A 553 5.59 -11.03 19.52
CA GLU A 553 6.69 -11.95 19.25
C GLU A 553 6.75 -13.04 20.32
N MET A 554 6.92 -14.28 19.89
CA MET A 554 6.99 -15.45 20.75
C MET A 554 7.95 -16.51 20.23
N ASP A 555 8.33 -17.44 21.10
CA ASP A 555 9.05 -18.66 20.70
C ASP A 555 8.09 -19.67 20.03
N VAL A 556 8.67 -20.63 19.31
CA VAL A 556 7.92 -21.71 18.65
C VAL A 556 7.20 -22.63 19.65
N HIS A 557 7.67 -22.73 20.88
CA HIS A 557 7.06 -23.51 21.96
C HIS A 557 6.00 -22.71 22.73
N ALA A 558 4.94 -22.31 22.02
CA ALA A 558 3.81 -21.58 22.59
C ALA A 558 3.07 -22.35 23.68
N SER A 559 2.77 -21.72 24.81
CA SER A 559 1.83 -22.24 25.82
C SER A 559 0.38 -21.92 25.43
N GLU A 560 -0.59 -22.66 25.98
CA GLU A 560 -2.01 -22.32 25.77
C GLU A 560 -2.38 -20.96 26.37
N GLU A 561 -1.75 -20.53 27.47
CA GLU A 561 -1.98 -19.19 28.04
C GLU A 561 -1.58 -18.08 27.06
N GLN A 562 -0.48 -18.27 26.32
CA GLN A 562 -0.06 -17.33 25.26
C GLN A 562 -1.03 -17.33 24.08
N LEU A 563 -1.54 -18.50 23.69
CA LEU A 563 -2.55 -18.60 22.63
C LEU A 563 -3.88 -17.98 23.06
N ASP A 564 -4.30 -18.15 24.32
CA ASP A 564 -5.50 -17.53 24.88
C ASP A 564 -5.37 -16.01 24.94
N TYR A 565 -4.19 -15.48 25.30
CA TYR A 565 -3.89 -14.05 25.18
C TYR A 565 -4.15 -13.54 23.77
N ILE A 566 -3.61 -14.22 22.74
CA ILE A 566 -3.81 -13.87 21.33
C ILE A 566 -5.29 -13.99 20.92
N ARG A 567 -6.00 -15.04 21.34
CA ARG A 567 -7.44 -15.23 21.05
C ARG A 567 -8.31 -14.12 21.65
N SER A 568 -7.92 -13.60 22.81
CA SER A 568 -8.72 -12.63 23.59
C SER A 568 -8.67 -11.20 23.05
N ASP A 569 -7.62 -10.84 22.32
CA ASP A 569 -7.41 -9.49 21.77
C ASP A 569 -7.44 -9.54 20.23
N ASP A 570 -8.52 -9.02 19.64
CA ASP A 570 -8.73 -9.04 18.18
C ASP A 570 -7.84 -8.07 17.41
N ARG A 571 -7.08 -7.23 18.11
CA ARG A 571 -6.08 -6.35 17.50
C ARG A 571 -4.84 -7.11 17.07
N ILE A 572 -4.56 -8.28 17.65
CA ILE A 572 -3.34 -9.08 17.39
C ILE A 572 -3.44 -9.82 16.07
N THR A 573 -3.00 -9.17 14.99
CA THR A 573 -3.17 -9.69 13.63
C THR A 573 -1.91 -10.33 13.06
N ASP A 574 -0.75 -10.14 13.70
CA ASP A 574 0.56 -10.47 13.15
C ASP A 574 1.48 -11.05 14.22
N ILE A 575 1.94 -12.29 13.99
CA ILE A 575 2.70 -13.07 14.95
C ILE A 575 4.13 -13.27 14.44
N ILE A 576 5.12 -12.79 15.19
CA ILE A 576 6.54 -13.02 14.91
C ILE A 576 6.99 -14.24 15.71
N ILE A 577 7.54 -15.23 15.02
CA ILE A 577 8.13 -16.42 15.64
C ILE A 577 9.65 -16.33 15.55
N SER A 578 10.26 -16.17 16.72
CA SER A 578 11.71 -16.11 16.90
C SER A 578 12.15 -17.29 17.77
N SER A 579 12.70 -18.33 17.14
CA SER A 579 13.20 -19.50 17.85
C SER A 579 14.66 -19.35 18.25
N SER A 580 15.02 -19.84 19.44
CA SER A 580 16.41 -19.93 19.92
C SER A 580 17.34 -20.76 19.01
N THR A 581 16.81 -21.63 18.15
CA THR A 581 17.59 -22.49 17.24
C THR A 581 17.35 -22.18 15.75
N ASP A 582 16.75 -21.03 15.43
CA ASP A 582 16.21 -20.67 14.10
C ASP A 582 14.89 -21.40 13.76
N ALA A 583 13.95 -20.66 13.15
CA ALA A 583 12.64 -21.20 12.80
C ALA A 583 12.72 -22.42 11.86
N ILE A 584 13.74 -22.50 11.01
CA ILE A 584 13.89 -23.58 10.03
C ILE A 584 14.28 -24.91 10.68
N ASP A 585 15.02 -24.88 11.78
CA ASP A 585 15.37 -26.10 12.53
C ASP A 585 14.21 -26.63 13.36
N SER A 586 13.24 -25.76 13.67
CA SER A 586 12.05 -26.07 14.47
C SER A 586 10.80 -26.35 13.62
N LEU A 587 10.96 -26.73 12.35
CA LEU A 587 9.86 -26.84 11.37
C LEU A 587 8.68 -27.71 11.83
N TYR A 588 8.92 -28.77 12.59
CA TYR A 588 7.86 -29.62 13.16
C TYR A 588 6.93 -28.82 14.07
N TYR A 589 7.50 -28.05 15.00
CA TYR A 589 6.74 -27.24 15.94
C TYR A 589 6.11 -26.03 15.25
N ILE A 590 6.82 -25.39 14.31
CA ILE A 590 6.27 -24.31 13.46
C ILE A 590 5.00 -24.76 12.74
N LYS A 591 5.01 -25.96 12.15
CA LYS A 591 3.84 -26.52 11.47
C LYS A 591 2.65 -26.69 12.42
N SER A 592 2.89 -27.12 13.65
CA SER A 592 1.84 -27.28 14.66
C SER A 592 1.29 -25.91 15.08
N LEU A 593 2.17 -24.97 15.41
CA LEU A 593 1.80 -23.65 15.89
C LEU A 593 1.03 -22.86 14.84
N ILE A 594 1.48 -22.83 13.58
CA ILE A 594 0.79 -22.12 12.50
C ILE A 594 -0.61 -22.69 12.26
N LYS A 595 -0.79 -24.01 12.37
CA LYS A 595 -2.14 -24.61 12.28
C LYS A 595 -3.07 -24.09 13.37
N THR A 596 -2.59 -24.02 14.60
CA THR A 596 -3.37 -23.47 15.73
C THR A 596 -3.66 -21.98 15.53
N LEU A 597 -2.66 -21.19 15.10
CA LEU A 597 -2.83 -19.77 14.82
C LEU A 597 -3.84 -19.50 13.69
N LYS A 598 -3.88 -20.37 12.67
CA LYS A 598 -4.85 -20.28 11.56
C LYS A 598 -6.31 -20.41 12.02
N GLU A 599 -6.55 -21.04 13.16
CA GLU A 599 -7.88 -21.16 13.75
C GLU A 599 -8.34 -19.89 14.47
N ILE A 600 -7.43 -18.92 14.69
CA ILE A 600 -7.70 -17.62 15.29
C ILE A 600 -8.04 -16.62 14.17
N PRO A 601 -9.31 -16.23 13.95
CA PRO A 601 -9.72 -15.58 12.70
C PRO A 601 -9.10 -14.20 12.43
N HIS A 602 -8.68 -13.49 13.49
CA HIS A 602 -8.04 -12.19 13.38
C HIS A 602 -6.53 -12.28 13.16
N VAL A 603 -5.90 -13.44 13.36
CA VAL A 603 -4.48 -13.65 13.02
C VAL A 603 -4.36 -13.84 11.51
N THR A 604 -3.76 -12.86 10.84
CA THR A 604 -3.67 -12.82 9.37
C THR A 604 -2.25 -12.94 8.84
N ALA A 605 -1.24 -12.81 9.70
CA ALA A 605 0.16 -12.93 9.33
C ALA A 605 0.97 -13.69 10.38
N VAL A 606 1.92 -14.49 9.90
CA VAL A 606 2.96 -15.13 10.69
C VAL A 606 4.32 -14.88 10.03
N ARG A 607 5.29 -14.38 10.80
CA ARG A 607 6.65 -14.12 10.34
C ARG A 607 7.61 -15.08 11.00
N LEU A 608 8.41 -15.77 10.19
CA LEU A 608 9.49 -16.61 10.69
C LEU A 608 10.79 -15.83 10.62
N VAL A 609 11.34 -15.50 11.79
CA VAL A 609 12.69 -14.94 11.85
C VAL A 609 13.69 -16.07 11.59
N SER A 610 14.47 -15.95 10.53
CA SER A 610 15.49 -16.93 10.17
C SER A 610 16.78 -16.26 9.69
N MET A 611 17.82 -16.41 10.50
CA MET A 611 19.18 -16.02 10.15
C MET A 611 19.83 -17.05 9.23
N LYS A 612 19.35 -18.31 9.21
CA LYS A 612 19.77 -19.31 8.22
C LYS A 612 19.46 -18.90 6.79
N PHE A 613 18.47 -18.04 6.56
CA PHE A 613 18.29 -17.49 5.21
C PHE A 613 19.54 -16.75 4.73
N ASN A 614 20.22 -16.00 5.61
CA ASN A 614 21.49 -15.32 5.32
C ASN A 614 22.69 -16.30 5.42
N THR A 615 22.81 -17.02 6.54
CA THR A 615 24.06 -17.72 6.86
C THR A 615 24.19 -19.13 6.26
N ALA A 616 23.06 -19.80 5.99
CA ALA A 616 23.02 -21.18 5.53
C ALA A 616 21.81 -21.42 4.60
N PRO A 617 21.70 -20.72 3.46
CA PRO A 617 20.53 -20.79 2.57
C PRO A 617 20.23 -22.21 2.05
N GLU A 618 21.22 -23.11 2.04
CA GLU A 618 21.05 -24.54 1.72
C GLU A 618 20.15 -25.31 2.70
N ALA A 619 19.98 -24.81 3.94
CA ALA A 619 19.05 -25.37 4.91
C ALA A 619 17.59 -25.35 4.40
N TYR A 620 17.26 -24.39 3.52
CA TYR A 620 15.99 -24.33 2.82
C TYR A 620 15.95 -25.33 1.65
N THR A 621 15.94 -26.61 2.00
CA THR A 621 15.75 -27.68 1.02
C THR A 621 14.41 -27.54 0.30
N ARG A 622 14.24 -28.24 -0.82
CA ARG A 622 12.95 -28.25 -1.55
C ARG A 622 11.79 -28.71 -0.67
N ALA A 623 12.03 -29.65 0.24
CA ALA A 623 11.01 -30.15 1.17
C ALA A 623 10.61 -29.07 2.20
N VAL A 624 11.58 -28.31 2.72
CA VAL A 624 11.33 -27.18 3.62
C VAL A 624 10.49 -26.11 2.93
N VAL A 625 10.91 -25.66 1.74
CA VAL A 625 10.18 -24.63 0.98
C VAL A 625 8.76 -25.08 0.64
N ASN A 626 8.57 -26.34 0.24
CA ASN A 626 7.22 -26.87 -0.01
C ASN A 626 6.37 -26.88 1.27
N THR A 627 6.95 -27.31 2.40
CA THR A 627 6.25 -27.33 3.70
C THR A 627 5.81 -25.95 4.13
N LEU A 628 6.68 -24.93 3.97
CA LEU A 628 6.33 -23.54 4.24
C LEU A 628 5.23 -23.06 3.28
N GLY A 629 5.34 -23.42 1.99
CA GLY A 629 4.31 -23.10 0.99
C GLY A 629 2.94 -23.70 1.33
N ASP A 630 2.88 -24.91 1.89
CA ASP A 630 1.64 -25.56 2.32
C ASP A 630 1.04 -24.92 3.59
N LEU A 631 1.85 -24.17 4.34
CA LEU A 631 1.42 -23.41 5.53
C LEU A 631 0.91 -22.00 5.16
N ASN A 632 1.40 -21.44 4.05
CA ASN A 632 0.92 -20.16 3.54
C ASN A 632 -0.51 -20.31 2.97
N SER A 633 -1.40 -19.39 3.30
CA SER A 633 -2.81 -19.46 2.95
C SER A 633 -3.34 -18.08 2.58
N LEU A 634 -3.02 -17.61 1.38
CA LEU A 634 -3.58 -16.38 0.82
C LEU A 634 -4.92 -16.70 0.15
N CYS A 635 -6.01 -16.34 0.82
CA CYS A 635 -7.38 -16.55 0.36
C CYS A 635 -8.27 -15.38 0.78
N VAL A 636 -9.44 -15.27 0.15
CA VAL A 636 -10.41 -14.18 0.43
C VAL A 636 -10.92 -14.24 1.88
N VAL A 637 -11.08 -15.45 2.42
CA VAL A 637 -11.70 -15.70 3.72
C VAL A 637 -10.67 -16.32 4.66
N ASN A 638 -10.44 -15.69 5.83
CA ASN A 638 -9.45 -16.11 6.83
C ASN A 638 -8.03 -16.32 6.25
N PRO A 639 -7.46 -15.30 5.59
CA PRO A 639 -6.09 -15.39 5.09
C PRO A 639 -5.10 -15.57 6.24
N LEU A 640 -4.08 -16.38 6.02
CA LEU A 640 -2.88 -16.43 6.86
C LEU A 640 -1.66 -16.34 5.95
N ARG A 641 -1.01 -15.20 5.98
CA ARG A 641 0.20 -14.93 5.22
C ARG A 641 1.43 -15.39 6.00
N LEU A 642 2.22 -16.26 5.39
CA LEU A 642 3.52 -16.68 5.94
C LEU A 642 4.65 -15.88 5.30
N GLU A 643 5.57 -15.40 6.12
CA GLU A 643 6.69 -14.56 5.68
C GLU A 643 8.01 -15.03 6.29
N ILE A 644 9.10 -14.77 5.59
CA ILE A 644 10.45 -14.93 6.15
C ILE A 644 11.02 -13.55 6.45
N GLU A 645 11.54 -13.38 7.66
CA GLU A 645 12.25 -12.20 8.10
C GLU A 645 13.73 -12.56 8.32
N THR A 646 14.62 -11.77 7.73
CA THR A 646 16.07 -11.99 7.80
C THR A 646 16.83 -10.66 7.81
N TRP A 647 18.13 -10.73 8.08
CA TRP A 647 18.98 -9.57 8.24
C TRP A 647 20.22 -9.68 7.36
N PHE A 648 20.56 -8.58 6.68
CA PHE A 648 21.82 -8.41 5.96
C PHE A 648 22.42 -7.06 6.31
N THR A 649 23.73 -7.00 6.52
CA THR A 649 24.43 -5.75 6.87
C THR A 649 25.11 -5.12 5.66
N LEU A 650 25.65 -5.95 4.77
CA LEU A 650 26.46 -5.56 3.62
C LEU A 650 26.04 -6.32 2.36
N SER A 651 26.10 -5.62 1.22
CA SER A 651 25.64 -6.17 -0.07
C SER A 651 26.33 -7.47 -0.50
N HIS A 652 27.60 -7.68 -0.13
CA HIS A 652 28.37 -8.86 -0.54
C HIS A 652 27.94 -10.16 0.17
N GLU A 653 27.16 -10.07 1.25
CA GLU A 653 26.55 -11.24 1.91
C GLU A 653 25.50 -11.90 0.99
N ILE A 654 24.92 -11.14 0.05
CA ILE A 654 23.85 -11.63 -0.80
C ILE A 654 24.41 -12.32 -2.04
N THR A 655 24.32 -13.65 -2.05
CA THR A 655 24.81 -14.50 -3.14
C THR A 655 23.70 -14.92 -4.12
N PRO A 656 24.04 -15.52 -5.28
CA PRO A 656 23.07 -16.14 -6.17
C PRO A 656 22.21 -17.26 -5.53
N ALA A 657 22.70 -17.88 -4.44
CA ALA A 657 21.92 -18.87 -3.69
C ALA A 657 20.69 -18.23 -3.03
N HIS A 658 20.85 -17.05 -2.42
CA HIS A 658 19.76 -16.26 -1.85
C HIS A 658 18.73 -15.89 -2.90
N ALA A 659 19.16 -15.43 -4.08
CA ALA A 659 18.24 -15.07 -5.17
C ALA A 659 17.42 -16.27 -5.66
N LYS A 660 18.05 -17.45 -5.78
CA LYS A 660 17.38 -18.69 -6.15
C LYS A 660 16.37 -19.13 -5.09
N LEU A 661 16.71 -18.98 -3.81
CA LEU A 661 15.84 -19.33 -2.69
C LEU A 661 14.66 -18.36 -2.59
N ALA A 662 14.89 -17.05 -2.62
CA ALA A 662 13.85 -16.02 -2.63
C ALA A 662 12.83 -16.29 -3.75
N ARG A 663 13.29 -16.58 -4.98
CA ARG A 663 12.40 -16.93 -6.09
C ARG A 663 11.54 -18.17 -5.78
N ARG A 664 12.09 -19.19 -5.13
CA ARG A 664 11.33 -20.41 -4.77
C ARG A 664 10.24 -20.13 -3.73
N LEU A 665 10.54 -19.27 -2.74
CA LEU A 665 9.58 -18.83 -1.72
C LEU A 665 8.51 -17.90 -2.32
N ASN A 666 8.90 -16.93 -3.14
CA ASN A 666 7.98 -16.03 -3.83
C ASN A 666 7.01 -16.81 -4.72
N ASN A 667 7.47 -17.86 -5.42
CA ASN A 667 6.60 -18.76 -6.21
C ASN A 667 5.65 -19.63 -5.35
N LYS A 668 5.69 -19.49 -4.02
CA LYS A 668 4.74 -20.05 -3.05
C LYS A 668 3.95 -18.95 -2.32
N GLY A 669 4.01 -17.70 -2.81
CA GLY A 669 3.40 -16.54 -2.17
C GLY A 669 4.07 -16.10 -0.87
N ILE A 670 5.28 -16.59 -0.58
CA ILE A 670 6.03 -16.25 0.64
C ILE A 670 7.06 -15.19 0.31
N SER A 671 6.85 -13.99 0.82
CA SER A 671 7.82 -12.90 0.68
C SER A 671 8.94 -13.03 1.70
N VAL A 672 10.14 -12.64 1.31
CA VAL A 672 11.31 -12.57 2.18
C VAL A 672 11.66 -11.10 2.41
N TYR A 673 11.61 -10.67 3.66
CA TYR A 673 11.91 -9.30 4.06
C TYR A 673 13.30 -9.22 4.68
N CYS A 674 14.08 -8.26 4.18
CA CYS A 674 15.41 -7.93 4.66
C CYS A 674 15.32 -6.70 5.57
N ASN A 675 15.86 -6.82 6.78
CA ASN A 675 16.13 -5.70 7.67
C ASN A 675 17.65 -5.44 7.76
N THR A 676 18.03 -4.21 8.08
CA THR A 676 19.43 -3.81 8.25
C THR A 676 19.57 -2.84 9.42
N ALA A 677 20.55 -3.07 10.28
CA ALA A 677 20.99 -2.08 11.25
C ALA A 677 22.01 -1.13 10.60
N LEU A 678 21.81 0.18 10.75
CA LEU A 678 22.79 1.18 10.36
C LEU A 678 23.87 1.29 11.45
N LEU A 679 25.08 0.88 11.12
CA LEU A 679 26.21 0.74 12.04
C LEU A 679 27.32 1.71 11.64
N GLY A 680 27.71 2.59 12.56
CA GLY A 680 28.72 3.61 12.31
C GLY A 680 30.07 2.99 11.95
N GLY A 681 30.72 3.51 10.90
CA GLY A 681 32.00 2.99 10.40
C GLY A 681 31.90 1.71 9.58
N VAL A 682 30.70 1.12 9.43
CA VAL A 682 30.47 -0.15 8.72
C VAL A 682 29.67 0.07 7.43
N ASN A 683 28.43 0.54 7.56
CA ASN A 683 27.49 0.70 6.44
C ASN A 683 26.74 2.04 6.47
N ASP A 684 27.16 3.00 7.30
CA ASP A 684 26.59 4.34 7.45
C ASP A 684 26.94 5.30 6.29
N GLY A 685 27.25 4.76 5.12
CA GLY A 685 27.54 5.52 3.90
C GLY A 685 26.48 5.29 2.82
N ASP A 686 26.19 6.36 2.06
CA ASP A 686 25.16 6.37 1.03
C ASP A 686 25.39 5.31 -0.07
N ALA A 687 26.64 5.08 -0.45
CA ALA A 687 27.03 4.13 -1.49
C ALA A 687 26.85 2.68 -1.03
N GLN A 688 27.18 2.39 0.24
CA GLN A 688 27.03 1.08 0.85
C GLN A 688 25.55 0.68 0.90
N ILE A 689 24.68 1.55 1.42
CA ILE A 689 23.24 1.27 1.51
C ILE A 689 22.60 1.23 0.12
N HIS A 690 22.97 2.11 -0.81
CA HIS A 690 22.47 2.04 -2.19
C HIS A 690 22.85 0.70 -2.86
N SER A 691 24.09 0.23 -2.71
CA SER A 691 24.52 -1.08 -3.20
C SER A 691 23.74 -2.23 -2.55
N LEU A 692 23.49 -2.14 -1.24
CA LEU A 692 22.68 -3.12 -0.52
C LEU A 692 21.25 -3.14 -1.02
N ALA A 693 20.58 -1.99 -1.10
CA ALA A 693 19.21 -1.84 -1.59
C ALA A 693 19.03 -2.44 -2.99
N TYR A 694 19.93 -2.10 -3.91
CA TYR A 694 19.94 -2.68 -5.25
C TYR A 694 20.15 -4.20 -5.23
N THR A 695 21.06 -4.71 -4.39
CA THR A 695 21.37 -6.15 -4.35
C THR A 695 20.23 -6.97 -3.72
N VAL A 696 19.63 -6.48 -2.63
CA VAL A 696 18.41 -7.03 -2.00
C VAL A 696 17.31 -7.14 -3.04
N ARG A 697 17.02 -6.03 -3.73
CA ARG A 697 16.00 -6.01 -4.76
C ARG A 697 16.35 -6.92 -5.92
N LYS A 698 17.58 -6.93 -6.41
CA LYS A 698 18.02 -7.83 -7.49
C LYS A 698 17.85 -9.30 -7.11
N ALA A 699 18.08 -9.67 -5.85
CA ALA A 699 17.83 -11.02 -5.35
C ALA A 699 16.35 -11.40 -5.24
N GLY A 700 15.41 -10.43 -5.36
CA GLY A 700 13.97 -10.68 -5.22
C GLY A 700 13.50 -10.69 -3.77
N LEU A 701 14.25 -9.99 -2.91
CA LEU A 701 13.91 -9.73 -1.52
C LEU A 701 13.27 -8.34 -1.40
N GLU A 702 12.47 -8.13 -0.36
CA GLU A 702 11.89 -6.83 -0.01
C GLU A 702 12.78 -6.13 1.03
N PHE A 703 13.39 -5.00 0.69
CA PHE A 703 14.16 -4.22 1.65
C PHE A 703 13.20 -3.45 2.55
N HIS A 704 12.95 -3.95 3.76
CA HIS A 704 11.88 -3.44 4.60
C HIS A 704 12.32 -2.30 5.49
N HIS A 705 13.19 -2.58 6.45
CA HIS A 705 13.64 -1.61 7.45
C HIS A 705 15.14 -1.40 7.36
N LEU A 706 15.53 -0.13 7.35
CA LEU A 706 16.84 0.33 7.76
C LEU A 706 16.68 0.98 9.14
N TYR A 707 17.09 0.27 10.18
CA TYR A 707 17.05 0.79 11.54
C TYR A 707 18.20 1.76 11.74
N VAL A 708 17.89 3.03 11.98
CA VAL A 708 18.89 4.09 12.15
C VAL A 708 19.40 4.17 13.59
N ALA A 709 18.59 3.75 14.56
CA ALA A 709 18.96 3.68 15.97
C ALA A 709 18.03 2.77 16.79
N GLY A 710 18.48 2.42 18.00
CA GLY A 710 17.66 1.79 19.05
C GLY A 710 17.65 0.27 19.08
N LEU A 711 18.24 -0.41 18.09
CA LEU A 711 18.40 -1.87 18.17
C LEU A 711 19.44 -2.25 19.24
N PRO A 712 19.34 -3.44 19.86
CA PRO A 712 20.31 -3.92 20.84
C PRO A 712 21.78 -3.86 20.36
N ILE A 713 22.04 -4.25 19.10
CA ILE A 713 23.39 -4.13 18.52
C ILE A 713 23.86 -2.68 18.39
N GLN A 714 22.96 -1.74 18.10
CA GLN A 714 23.28 -0.32 17.95
C GLN A 714 23.54 0.33 19.31
N GLU A 715 22.82 -0.07 20.36
CA GLU A 715 23.12 0.42 21.72
C GLU A 715 24.53 0.02 22.18
N LYS A 716 25.01 -1.17 21.76
CA LYS A 716 26.38 -1.65 22.05
C LYS A 716 27.43 -0.96 21.17
N TRP A 717 27.21 -0.92 19.86
CA TRP A 717 28.23 -0.46 18.88
C TRP A 717 28.19 1.04 18.62
N ASN A 718 27.02 1.60 18.29
CA ASN A 718 26.90 2.99 17.88
C ASN A 718 27.11 3.97 19.04
N THR A 719 27.06 3.52 20.29
CA THR A 719 27.44 4.36 21.43
C THR A 719 28.88 4.88 21.29
N ASP A 720 29.79 4.01 20.82
CA ASP A 720 31.19 4.36 20.56
C ASP A 720 31.43 4.78 19.10
N HIS A 721 30.56 4.35 18.17
CA HIS A 721 30.62 4.63 16.74
C HIS A 721 29.33 5.30 16.24
N PRO A 722 29.02 6.52 16.67
CA PRO A 722 27.72 7.11 16.42
C PRO A 722 27.47 7.41 14.95
N VAL A 723 26.24 7.14 14.51
CA VAL A 723 25.75 7.54 13.18
C VAL A 723 25.32 9.00 13.23
N ASP A 724 25.71 9.78 12.23
CA ASP A 724 25.28 11.17 12.10
C ASP A 724 23.92 11.24 11.40
N SER A 725 23.02 12.09 11.89
CA SER A 725 21.75 12.34 11.20
C SER A 725 21.93 12.86 9.77
N TYR A 726 23.05 13.53 9.47
CA TYR A 726 23.37 13.90 8.10
C TYR A 726 23.47 12.67 7.18
N ASP A 727 24.12 11.61 7.65
CA ASP A 727 24.35 10.41 6.86
C ASP A 727 23.03 9.71 6.51
N VAL A 728 22.06 9.70 7.42
CA VAL A 728 20.73 9.11 7.20
C VAL A 728 20.02 9.79 6.02
N VAL A 729 20.00 11.12 5.97
CA VAL A 729 19.36 11.90 4.89
C VAL A 729 20.14 11.76 3.58
N ASP A 730 21.46 11.68 3.62
CA ASP A 730 22.31 11.49 2.44
C ASP A 730 22.08 10.09 1.83
N ILE A 731 22.00 9.05 2.67
CA ILE A 731 21.58 7.69 2.30
C ILE A 731 20.20 7.73 1.63
N ALA A 732 19.20 8.32 2.30
CA ALA A 732 17.84 8.37 1.76
C ALA A 732 17.75 9.11 0.43
N THR A 733 18.48 10.21 0.30
CA THR A 733 18.58 11.00 -0.93
C THR A 733 19.15 10.16 -2.07
N LYS A 734 20.25 9.45 -1.84
CA LYS A 734 20.90 8.64 -2.88
C LYS A 734 20.06 7.45 -3.30
N VAL A 735 19.56 6.68 -2.33
CA VAL A 735 18.69 5.51 -2.59
C VAL A 735 17.45 5.93 -3.38
N ARG A 736 16.82 7.07 -3.03
CA ARG A 736 15.66 7.59 -3.78
C ARG A 736 16.00 8.01 -5.21
N ARG A 737 17.09 8.77 -5.38
CA ARG A 737 17.49 9.35 -6.67
C ARG A 737 17.94 8.28 -7.66
N GLU A 738 18.80 7.37 -7.21
CA GLU A 738 19.51 6.42 -8.07
C GLU A 738 18.82 5.05 -8.12
N GLY A 739 18.09 4.69 -7.06
CA GLY A 739 17.38 3.42 -6.95
C GLY A 739 15.97 3.41 -7.54
N SER A 740 15.35 2.23 -7.48
CA SER A 740 13.93 2.04 -7.75
C SER A 740 13.07 2.48 -6.57
N GLY A 741 11.82 2.88 -6.82
CA GLY A 741 10.84 3.07 -5.73
C GLY A 741 10.61 1.82 -4.85
N ARG A 742 10.88 0.62 -5.39
CA ARG A 742 10.80 -0.67 -4.66
C ARG A 742 12.10 -1.06 -3.93
N GLU A 743 13.14 -0.23 -4.00
CA GLU A 743 14.42 -0.43 -3.31
C GLU A 743 14.50 0.37 -2.00
N ILE A 744 13.51 1.22 -1.73
CA ILE A 744 13.55 2.19 -0.64
C ILE A 744 13.10 1.50 0.65
N PRO A 745 13.98 1.35 1.66
CA PRO A 745 13.56 0.87 2.97
C PRO A 745 12.83 1.97 3.73
N ARG A 746 12.12 1.61 4.78
CA ARG A 746 11.72 2.58 5.81
C ARG A 746 12.88 2.83 6.76
N TYR A 747 13.07 4.09 7.11
CA TYR A 747 14.09 4.53 8.05
C TYR A 747 13.46 4.50 9.43
N MET A 748 13.83 3.52 10.25
CA MET A 748 13.13 3.20 11.49
C MET A 748 13.99 3.49 12.71
N ILE A 749 13.36 3.96 13.79
CA ILE A 749 13.96 4.02 15.12
C ILE A 749 13.21 3.05 16.02
N SER A 750 13.94 2.11 16.63
CA SER A 750 13.39 1.23 17.65
C SER A 750 13.43 1.91 19.01
N THR A 751 12.36 1.80 19.80
CA THR A 751 12.29 2.39 21.14
C THR A 751 11.68 1.40 22.13
N CYS A 752 11.80 1.67 23.43
CA CYS A 752 11.14 0.86 24.47
C CYS A 752 9.61 0.93 24.43
N LEU A 753 9.04 1.82 23.62
CA LEU A 753 7.60 2.06 23.48
C LEU A 753 7.09 1.76 22.06
N GLY A 754 7.88 1.07 21.24
CA GLY A 754 7.54 0.70 19.87
C GLY A 754 8.42 1.41 18.84
N GLU A 755 8.15 1.14 17.57
CA GLU A 755 8.94 1.62 16.45
C GLU A 755 8.33 2.87 15.82
N VAL A 756 9.16 3.82 15.42
CA VAL A 756 8.72 5.06 14.75
C VAL A 756 9.53 5.31 13.48
N ASP A 757 8.91 5.96 12.50
CA ASP A 757 9.62 6.46 11.33
C ASP A 757 10.56 7.60 11.73
N TYR A 758 11.73 7.65 11.10
CA TYR A 758 12.67 8.76 11.24
C TYR A 758 12.05 10.05 10.67
N GLY A 759 11.75 11.01 11.55
CA GLY A 759 11.23 12.34 11.19
C GLY A 759 9.74 12.40 10.83
N LEU A 760 9.14 11.35 10.24
CA LEU A 760 7.73 11.39 9.81
C LEU A 760 6.74 11.21 10.97
N THR A 761 6.97 10.21 11.83
CA THR A 761 6.12 9.94 13.01
C THR A 761 6.87 10.17 14.31
N SER A 762 8.02 10.86 14.22
CA SER A 762 8.86 11.19 15.35
C SER A 762 9.54 12.55 15.14
N SER A 763 9.92 13.21 16.23
CA SER A 763 10.69 14.46 16.17
C SER A 763 11.78 14.48 17.22
N PHE A 764 12.88 15.16 16.92
CA PHE A 764 14.05 15.22 17.80
C PHE A 764 13.87 16.29 18.88
N VAL A 765 14.18 15.92 20.12
CA VAL A 765 14.19 16.81 21.29
C VAL A 765 15.60 16.81 21.87
N HIS A 766 16.19 17.99 22.00
CA HIS A 766 17.49 18.15 22.66
C HIS A 766 17.27 18.47 24.13
N ASP A 767 17.88 17.68 25.02
CA ASP A 767 17.83 17.93 26.46
C ASP A 767 19.23 17.70 27.06
N ASN A 768 19.84 18.78 27.56
CA ASN A 768 21.11 18.74 28.30
C ASN A 768 22.25 17.95 27.60
N GLY A 769 22.35 18.03 26.27
CA GLY A 769 23.38 17.36 25.47
C GLY A 769 23.07 15.91 25.09
N HIS A 770 21.93 15.36 25.49
CA HIS A 770 21.46 14.04 25.08
C HIS A 770 20.33 14.15 24.07
N LEU A 771 20.36 13.29 23.05
CA LEU A 771 19.32 13.21 22.04
C LEU A 771 18.12 12.41 22.58
N LYS A 772 16.95 13.02 22.58
CA LYS A 772 15.68 12.38 22.84
C LYS A 772 14.80 12.46 21.60
N ILE A 773 13.79 11.60 21.54
CA ILE A 773 12.85 11.54 20.43
C ILE A 773 11.43 11.54 20.97
N LYS A 774 10.61 12.48 20.51
CA LYS A 774 9.16 12.51 20.71
C LYS A 774 8.51 11.51 19.74
N LEU A 775 7.66 10.64 20.26
CA LEU A 775 6.90 9.65 19.48
C LEU A 775 5.54 10.25 19.11
N GLY A 776 5.43 10.82 17.90
CA GLY A 776 4.23 11.57 17.48
C GLY A 776 3.01 10.70 17.19
N CYS A 777 3.20 9.41 16.96
CA CYS A 777 2.12 8.45 16.71
C CYS A 777 1.54 7.81 17.96
N TYR A 778 2.17 7.99 19.13
CA TYR A 778 1.74 7.34 20.37
C TYR A 778 1.41 8.37 21.45
N ASP A 779 0.50 8.00 22.35
CA ASP A 779 0.15 8.75 23.55
C ASP A 779 -0.09 7.79 24.73
N VAL A 780 -0.20 8.30 25.95
CA VAL A 780 -0.47 7.45 27.13
C VAL A 780 -1.80 6.68 27.00
N PRO A 781 -2.91 7.26 26.50
CA PRO A 781 -4.13 6.52 26.21
C PRO A 781 -3.96 5.30 25.32
N TYR A 782 -3.12 5.36 24.28
CA TYR A 782 -2.81 4.22 23.40
C TYR A 782 -2.31 3.02 24.22
N TYR A 783 -1.27 3.21 25.04
CA TYR A 783 -0.72 2.12 25.86
C TYR A 783 -1.69 1.65 26.94
N LYS A 784 -2.46 2.57 27.54
CA LYS A 784 -3.52 2.20 28.49
C LYS A 784 -4.65 1.39 27.86
N GLY A 785 -4.90 1.57 26.56
CA GLY A 785 -5.81 0.73 25.80
C GLY A 785 -5.26 -0.69 25.57
N LEU A 786 -3.95 -0.89 25.64
CA LEU A 786 -3.31 -2.22 25.55
C LEU A 786 -3.20 -2.90 26.92
N ASP A 787 -2.85 -2.13 27.95
CA ASP A 787 -2.78 -2.55 29.36
C ASP A 787 -3.26 -1.40 30.26
N GLU A 788 -4.38 -1.60 30.95
CA GLU A 788 -4.98 -0.58 31.83
C GLU A 788 -4.04 -0.14 32.96
N ASN A 789 -3.07 -1.00 33.35
CA ASN A 789 -2.08 -0.73 34.39
C ASN A 789 -0.77 -0.13 33.85
N PHE A 790 -0.72 0.22 32.57
CA PHE A 790 0.48 0.74 31.94
C PHE A 790 1.04 1.96 32.67
N VAL A 791 2.36 1.90 32.89
CA VAL A 791 3.18 2.99 33.42
C VAL A 791 4.33 3.28 32.46
N LEU A 792 4.70 4.56 32.35
CA LEU A 792 5.81 4.94 31.49
C LEU A 792 7.12 4.29 31.98
N PRO A 793 7.93 3.74 31.07
CA PRO A 793 9.24 3.19 31.40
C PRO A 793 10.16 4.24 32.03
N GLN A 794 11.13 3.78 32.82
CA GLN A 794 12.11 4.66 33.45
C GLN A 794 12.86 5.50 32.40
N GLY A 795 12.97 6.80 32.65
CA GLY A 795 13.66 7.75 31.77
C GLY A 795 12.80 8.28 30.61
N VAL A 796 11.57 7.78 30.43
CA VAL A 796 10.59 8.33 29.49
C VAL A 796 9.78 9.42 30.17
N THR A 797 9.61 10.54 29.47
CA THR A 797 8.73 11.64 29.89
C THR A 797 7.60 11.83 28.88
N THR A 798 6.60 12.65 29.19
CA THR A 798 5.61 13.11 28.20
C THR A 798 5.84 14.58 27.90
N ASP A 799 5.59 14.96 26.66
CA ASP A 799 5.49 16.37 26.30
C ASP A 799 4.10 16.94 26.70
N PRO A 800 3.85 18.25 26.49
CA PRO A 800 2.55 18.87 26.80
C PRO A 800 1.36 18.30 26.02
N ASP A 801 1.60 17.73 24.83
CA ASP A 801 0.57 17.13 23.98
C ASP A 801 0.26 15.67 24.39
N GLY A 802 1.01 15.11 25.35
CA GLY A 802 0.84 13.75 25.86
C GLY A 802 1.66 12.68 25.11
N SER A 803 2.47 13.08 24.13
CA SER A 803 3.35 12.16 23.40
C SER A 803 4.55 11.76 24.27
N PRO A 804 4.92 10.46 24.29
CA PRO A 804 6.14 10.02 24.97
C PRO A 804 7.39 10.62 24.33
N VAL A 805 8.39 10.91 25.17
CA VAL A 805 9.71 11.40 24.79
C VAL A 805 10.75 10.43 25.37
N VAL A 806 11.47 9.75 24.48
CA VAL A 806 12.36 8.63 24.81
C VAL A 806 13.82 9.00 24.55
N PRO A 807 14.76 8.69 25.46
CA PRO A 807 16.19 8.87 25.18
C PRO A 807 16.69 7.87 24.12
N ILE A 808 17.56 8.32 23.22
CA ILE A 808 18.15 7.49 22.17
C ILE A 808 19.67 7.59 22.20
N LYS A 809 20.33 6.44 22.08
CA LYS A 809 21.80 6.31 22.06
C LYS A 809 22.31 6.02 20.65
N GLY A 810 23.57 6.39 20.40
CA GLY A 810 24.29 6.05 19.17
C GLY A 810 23.87 6.82 17.90
N LEU A 811 22.98 7.80 18.04
CA LEU A 811 22.61 8.73 16.98
C LEU A 811 23.06 10.14 17.37
N LEU A 812 23.83 10.79 16.51
CA LEU A 812 24.25 12.18 16.68
C LEU A 812 23.42 13.11 15.83
N LYS A 813 22.89 14.15 16.45
CA LYS A 813 22.29 15.28 15.78
C LYS A 813 23.27 16.45 15.83
N THR A 814 24.05 16.62 14.77
CA THR A 814 25.15 17.60 14.70
C THR A 814 24.69 19.00 14.31
N ASN A 815 23.39 19.19 14.08
CA ASN A 815 22.82 20.46 13.65
C ASN A 815 21.36 20.59 14.14
N PRO A 816 20.80 21.81 14.21
CA PRO A 816 19.45 22.04 14.74
C PRO A 816 18.31 21.76 13.74
N PHE A 817 18.61 21.28 12.53
CA PHE A 817 17.62 21.08 11.47
C PHE A 817 16.55 20.06 11.90
N PRO A 818 15.25 20.34 11.71
CA PRO A 818 14.18 19.51 12.30
C PRO A 818 14.17 18.06 11.82
N VAL A 819 14.46 17.83 10.53
CA VAL A 819 14.37 16.52 9.88
C VAL A 819 15.59 15.64 10.16
N SER A 820 16.79 16.23 10.35
CA SER A 820 18.04 15.49 10.55
C SER A 820 18.41 15.37 12.01
#